data_AF-A0A7S2C7G9-F1
#
_entry.id   AF-A0A7S2C7G9-F1
#
_cell.length_a   1.000
_cell.length_b   1.000
_cell.length_c   1.000
_cell.angle_alpha   90.00
_cell.angle_beta   90.00
_cell.angle_gamma   90.00
#
_symmetry.space_group_name_H-M   'P 1'
#
loop_
_entity.id
_entity.type
_entity.pdbx_description
1 polymer ?
#
loop_
_entity_poly.entity_id
_entity_poly.type
_entity_poly.pdbx_seq_one_letter_code
_entity_poly.pdbx_strand_id
1 'polypeptide(L)'
;LVKMHTYYMYSLAAFTEVFYRGIDKVTAANDAAAPPVAAVEPGSDESDDDSQGGGTVPGMTDEELSKRVVQLIDSISITTFEYIRRGLFERDKLTVATMLTLQVCINDGKLSPEEVDFLCASKIATDPGNIGPLQEWMPESVWPKVKALEGLKKFQSLGDTMQSESDDWSVWFDNPEPEKAKLPGDYEKSLSTFERLIILRAMRPDRCTSALASWIRDLMGKHFVEQQPFDMAESYLETSPQTPTFFVLFPGVDPTLLVEGLGKEKGMTSEAGSFRNISMGQGQEKLAEAVVEQFGMKGGWVMLQNCHLMESWVSKLERLLEVVQEGAHEDFRCFISAEPPPMASMKNMPESLLQSCMKVANEAPADIKSNLVRAWANYNQEVIDTCTKPTEFKTCLFSLCWFHSVMLGRKRFGQQGWSRQYSFNTGDLNICANVLKAYIDMFGLVPWDDLRYIFGEIMYGGHITDPFDRRTANTYLSVLFHDGLFSELELAPKFKSPNPDGMMFDSYIEHIEKSLPPESPPQLGLHPNAEIGYLTNGTINLFVAIMNISGGGGGDSEGGGGNVVHSTMTDLTERLPENFVMVIINERAKPLLEKLELSPFVVVAKQECGYMNVLLTEMRRSLVELDKGLKGQLNMSDTMEDLALAFTINEWPGRNPFSKCSWQKLSWPSMKTLAFQFMDMLRRGEELEK
;
A
#
# COMPACT_ATOMS: atom_id res chain seq x y z
N LEU A 1 -9.49 3.34 10.25
CA LEU A 1 -8.50 3.87 9.30
C LEU A 1 -7.24 4.43 9.99
N VAL A 2 -7.34 5.23 11.05
CA VAL A 2 -6.17 5.75 11.80
C VAL A 2 -5.17 4.68 12.24
N LYS A 3 -5.64 3.47 12.59
CA LYS A 3 -4.77 2.32 12.91
C LYS A 3 -3.91 1.85 11.73
N MET A 4 -4.29 2.13 10.49
CA MET A 4 -3.49 1.80 9.30
C MET A 4 -2.41 2.83 9.03
N HIS A 5 -2.71 4.12 9.18
CA HIS A 5 -1.75 5.20 8.99
C HIS A 5 -2.18 6.45 9.74
N THR A 6 -1.22 7.17 10.33
CA THR A 6 -1.47 8.41 11.08
C THR A 6 -2.09 9.53 10.23
N TYR A 7 -1.93 9.49 8.91
CA TYR A 7 -2.55 10.47 8.00
C TYR A 7 -4.04 10.19 7.71
N TYR A 8 -4.55 8.99 8.05
CA TYR A 8 -5.93 8.62 7.78
C TYR A 8 -6.88 9.05 8.90
N MET A 9 -6.74 10.31 9.33
CA MET A 9 -7.55 10.96 10.35
C MET A 9 -8.53 11.92 9.68
N TYR A 10 -9.81 11.82 10.00
CA TYR A 10 -10.87 12.67 9.45
C TYR A 10 -11.79 13.13 10.58
N SER A 11 -12.28 14.37 10.49
CA SER A 11 -13.25 14.90 11.45
C SER A 11 -14.68 14.48 11.10
N LEU A 12 -15.55 14.43 12.11
CA LEU A 12 -16.99 14.23 11.91
C LEU A 12 -17.63 15.40 11.13
N ALA A 13 -17.13 16.61 11.31
CA ALA A 13 -17.58 17.78 10.57
C ALA A 13 -17.32 17.62 9.06
N ALA A 14 -16.09 17.25 8.68
CA ALA A 14 -15.74 16.99 7.29
C ALA A 14 -16.59 15.85 6.69
N PHE A 15 -16.84 14.77 7.46
CA PHE A 15 -17.75 13.71 7.02
C PHE A 15 -19.17 14.22 6.77
N THR A 16 -19.69 15.07 7.65
CA THR A 16 -21.04 15.64 7.53
C THR A 16 -21.18 16.48 6.26
N GLU A 17 -20.18 17.30 5.92
CA GLU A 17 -20.18 18.06 4.67
C GLU A 17 -20.17 17.15 3.44
N VAL A 18 -19.29 16.14 3.43
CA VAL A 18 -19.20 15.17 2.34
C VAL A 18 -20.50 14.38 2.17
N PHE A 19 -21.14 14.04 3.29
CA PHE A 19 -22.45 13.37 3.31
C PHE A 19 -23.53 14.25 2.65
N TYR A 20 -23.63 15.52 3.03
CA TYR A 20 -24.60 16.44 2.42
C TYR A 20 -24.31 16.69 0.93
N ARG A 21 -23.04 16.80 0.54
CA ARG A 21 -22.67 16.88 -0.89
C ARG A 21 -23.16 15.67 -1.69
N GLY A 22 -23.12 14.47 -1.10
CA GLY A 22 -23.70 13.26 -1.69
C GLY A 22 -25.21 13.39 -1.94
N ILE A 23 -25.95 14.04 -1.03
CA ILE A 23 -27.38 14.32 -1.17
C ILE A 23 -27.63 15.39 -2.24
N ASP A 24 -26.85 16.45 -2.23
CA ASP A 24 -27.00 17.58 -3.15
C ASP A 24 -26.78 17.15 -4.61
N LYS A 25 -25.80 16.27 -4.87
CA LYS A 25 -25.56 15.69 -6.20
C LYS A 25 -26.80 15.00 -6.78
N VAL A 26 -27.55 14.26 -5.96
CA VAL A 26 -28.79 13.59 -6.40
C VAL A 26 -29.92 14.59 -6.62
N THR A 27 -30.00 15.62 -5.77
CA THR A 27 -31.02 16.67 -5.89
C THR A 27 -30.82 17.49 -7.16
N ALA A 28 -29.60 17.95 -7.42
CA ALA A 28 -29.24 18.69 -8.62
C ALA A 28 -29.44 17.87 -9.91
N ALA A 29 -29.14 16.57 -9.89
CA ALA A 29 -29.36 15.69 -11.03
C ALA A 29 -30.86 15.51 -11.34
N ASN A 30 -31.71 15.42 -10.31
CA ASN A 30 -33.16 15.33 -10.47
C ASN A 30 -33.77 16.66 -10.94
N ASP A 31 -33.26 17.80 -10.46
CA ASP A 31 -33.71 19.13 -10.90
C ASP A 31 -33.30 19.40 -12.36
N ALA A 32 -32.12 18.95 -12.78
CA ALA A 32 -31.66 19.04 -14.17
C ALA A 32 -32.43 18.10 -15.12
N ALA A 33 -33.02 17.01 -14.60
CA ALA A 33 -33.84 16.07 -15.36
C ALA A 33 -35.32 16.49 -15.46
N ALA A 34 -35.76 17.50 -14.70
CA ALA A 34 -37.12 18.02 -14.75
C ALA A 34 -37.35 18.79 -16.07
N PRO A 35 -38.50 18.59 -16.75
CA PRO A 35 -38.82 19.35 -17.95
C PRO A 35 -38.87 20.86 -17.63
N PRO A 36 -38.39 21.73 -18.54
CA PRO A 36 -38.37 23.17 -18.29
C PRO A 36 -39.81 23.65 -18.04
N VAL A 37 -40.01 24.27 -16.87
CA VAL A 37 -41.30 24.86 -16.50
C VAL A 37 -41.63 25.92 -17.54
N ALA A 38 -42.76 25.74 -18.25
CA ALA A 38 -43.22 26.71 -19.24
C ALA A 38 -43.36 28.09 -18.60
N ALA A 39 -42.75 29.10 -19.23
CA ALA A 39 -42.84 30.49 -18.80
C ALA A 39 -44.31 30.92 -18.75
N VAL A 40 -44.79 31.23 -17.54
CA VAL A 40 -46.10 31.85 -17.34
C VAL A 40 -46.00 33.32 -17.78
N GLU A 41 -46.83 33.72 -18.75
CA GLU A 41 -46.93 35.11 -19.20
C GLU A 41 -47.39 36.06 -18.07
N PRO A 42 -46.98 37.34 -18.10
CA PRO A 42 -47.33 38.28 -17.04
C PRO A 42 -48.76 38.80 -17.25
N GLY A 43 -49.66 38.50 -16.32
CA GLY A 43 -51.03 39.00 -16.30
C GLY A 43 -51.49 39.37 -14.89
N SER A 44 -51.72 40.66 -14.70
CA SER A 44 -52.38 41.39 -13.61
C SER A 44 -53.31 40.62 -12.65
N ASP A 45 -53.10 40.76 -11.34
CA ASP A 45 -53.93 41.61 -10.46
C ASP A 45 -53.37 41.65 -9.02
N GLU A 46 -53.37 42.83 -8.42
CA GLU A 46 -53.11 43.06 -6.99
C GLU A 46 -54.32 42.60 -6.15
N SER A 47 -54.07 41.73 -5.17
CA SER A 47 -54.83 41.74 -3.92
C SER A 47 -54.03 41.07 -2.79
N ASP A 48 -53.74 41.85 -1.76
CA ASP A 48 -53.26 41.41 -0.46
C ASP A 48 -54.21 40.39 0.16
N ASP A 49 -53.71 39.21 0.54
CA ASP A 49 -54.23 38.49 1.72
C ASP A 49 -53.14 37.60 2.34
N ASP A 50 -52.85 37.90 3.61
CA ASP A 50 -52.01 37.13 4.51
C ASP A 50 -52.61 35.74 4.72
N SER A 51 -51.99 34.69 4.19
CA SER A 51 -52.24 33.34 4.68
C SER A 51 -51.00 32.45 4.60
N GLN A 52 -50.72 31.81 5.73
CA GLN A 52 -49.66 30.84 5.96
C GLN A 52 -49.66 29.73 4.89
N GLY A 53 -48.75 29.83 3.93
CA GLY A 53 -48.51 28.80 2.93
C GLY A 53 -47.31 27.94 3.29
N GLY A 54 -47.50 26.99 4.21
CA GLY A 54 -46.60 25.84 4.32
C GLY A 54 -46.61 25.09 2.99
N GLY A 55 -45.56 25.27 2.19
CA GLY A 55 -45.36 24.55 0.93
C GLY A 55 -45.34 23.06 1.21
N THR A 56 -46.46 22.38 0.94
CA THR A 56 -46.52 20.93 0.93
C THR A 56 -45.75 20.48 -0.30
N VAL A 57 -44.52 19.99 -0.08
CA VAL A 57 -43.77 19.23 -1.09
C VAL A 57 -44.71 18.11 -1.58
N PRO A 58 -44.97 17.97 -2.89
CA PRO A 58 -45.84 16.92 -3.40
C PRO A 58 -45.33 15.58 -2.87
N GLY A 59 -46.18 14.83 -2.17
CA GLY A 59 -45.80 13.54 -1.59
C GLY A 59 -45.35 12.61 -2.70
N MET A 60 -44.06 12.29 -2.73
CA MET A 60 -43.52 11.25 -3.61
C MET A 60 -44.27 9.95 -3.38
N THR A 61 -44.56 9.22 -4.45
CA THR A 61 -45.13 7.88 -4.34
C THR A 61 -44.13 6.94 -3.66
N ASP A 62 -44.62 5.86 -3.03
CA ASP A 62 -43.74 4.88 -2.37
C ASP A 62 -42.67 4.28 -3.32
N GLU A 63 -43.02 4.11 -4.61
CA GLU A 63 -42.08 3.65 -5.63
C GLU A 63 -41.00 4.70 -5.97
N GLU A 64 -41.37 5.98 -6.07
CA GLU A 64 -40.42 7.07 -6.29
C GLU A 64 -39.52 7.28 -5.07
N LEU A 65 -40.09 7.18 -3.87
CA LEU A 65 -39.35 7.25 -2.62
C LEU A 65 -38.31 6.12 -2.53
N SER A 66 -38.72 4.88 -2.83
CA SER A 66 -37.81 3.73 -2.83
C SER A 66 -36.66 3.91 -3.84
N LYS A 67 -36.95 4.37 -5.06
CA LYS A 67 -35.91 4.67 -6.06
C LYS A 67 -34.97 5.78 -5.60
N ARG A 68 -35.51 6.86 -5.02
CA ARG A 68 -34.72 7.98 -4.49
C ARG A 68 -33.80 7.53 -3.36
N VAL A 69 -34.27 6.66 -2.47
CA VAL A 69 -33.45 6.12 -1.37
C VAL A 69 -32.25 5.35 -1.92
N VAL A 70 -32.44 4.49 -2.93
CA VAL A 70 -31.33 3.77 -3.58
C VAL A 70 -30.32 4.74 -4.20
N GLN A 71 -30.78 5.74 -4.94
CA GLN A 71 -29.91 6.76 -5.54
C GLN A 71 -29.11 7.55 -4.50
N LEU A 72 -29.75 7.91 -3.38
CA LEU A 72 -29.09 8.61 -2.28
C LEU A 72 -28.02 7.74 -1.62
N ILE A 73 -28.32 6.47 -1.34
CA ILE A 73 -27.36 5.53 -0.75
C ILE A 73 -26.14 5.38 -1.67
N ASP A 74 -26.35 5.21 -2.97
CA ASP A 74 -25.26 5.07 -3.94
C ASP A 74 -24.41 6.34 -4.03
N SER A 75 -25.04 7.51 -4.20
CA SER A 75 -24.34 8.80 -4.32
C SER A 75 -23.54 9.15 -3.06
N ILE A 76 -24.13 8.95 -1.88
CA ILE A 76 -23.45 9.20 -0.59
C ILE A 76 -22.28 8.23 -0.45
N SER A 77 -22.46 6.94 -0.76
CA SER A 77 -21.41 5.93 -0.62
C SER A 77 -20.23 6.23 -1.53
N ILE A 78 -20.49 6.54 -2.81
CA ILE A 78 -19.45 6.88 -3.80
C ILE A 78 -18.74 8.17 -3.39
N THR A 79 -19.47 9.23 -3.09
CA THR A 79 -18.88 10.54 -2.71
C THR A 79 -18.04 10.42 -1.44
N THR A 80 -18.51 9.68 -0.44
CA THR A 80 -17.74 9.41 0.78
C THR A 80 -16.48 8.61 0.50
N PHE A 81 -16.59 7.55 -0.31
CA PHE A 81 -15.45 6.71 -0.63
C PHE A 81 -14.40 7.47 -1.45
N GLU A 82 -14.80 8.24 -2.46
CA GLU A 82 -13.90 9.06 -3.28
C GLU A 82 -13.15 10.10 -2.45
N TYR A 83 -13.85 10.77 -1.52
CA TYR A 83 -13.23 11.73 -0.60
C TYR A 83 -12.16 11.08 0.28
N ILE A 84 -12.46 9.91 0.87
CA ILE A 84 -11.48 9.17 1.68
C ILE A 84 -10.33 8.68 0.80
N ARG A 85 -10.64 8.07 -0.34
CA ARG A 85 -9.68 7.49 -1.29
C ARG A 85 -8.65 8.49 -1.77
N ARG A 86 -9.04 9.76 -1.96
CA ARG A 86 -8.13 10.85 -2.34
C ARG A 86 -6.99 11.03 -1.34
N GLY A 87 -7.23 10.77 -0.06
CA GLY A 87 -6.21 10.83 0.99
C GLY A 87 -5.51 9.50 1.30
N LEU A 88 -5.92 8.38 0.70
CA LEU A 88 -5.33 7.07 0.94
C LEU A 88 -4.10 6.84 0.06
N PHE A 89 -3.13 6.12 0.61
CA PHE A 89 -1.99 5.64 -0.16
C PHE A 89 -2.41 4.50 -1.09
N GLU A 90 -1.73 4.34 -2.22
CA GLU A 90 -2.09 3.38 -3.27
C GLU A 90 -2.22 1.95 -2.71
N ARG A 91 -1.27 1.55 -1.86
CA ARG A 91 -1.25 0.24 -1.20
C ARG A 91 -2.48 -0.03 -0.31
N ASP A 92 -3.14 1.02 0.18
CA ASP A 92 -4.20 0.93 1.18
C ASP A 92 -5.61 1.07 0.57
N LYS A 93 -5.73 1.56 -0.66
CA LYS A 93 -7.02 1.80 -1.34
C LYS A 93 -7.85 0.52 -1.45
N LEU A 94 -7.25 -0.57 -1.95
CA LEU A 94 -7.94 -1.86 -2.07
C LEU A 94 -8.34 -2.43 -0.70
N THR A 95 -7.51 -2.22 0.33
CA THR A 95 -7.80 -2.64 1.71
C THR A 95 -9.06 -1.95 2.22
N VAL A 96 -9.16 -0.63 2.08
CA VAL A 96 -10.34 0.14 2.53
C VAL A 96 -11.58 -0.22 1.71
N ALA A 97 -11.45 -0.39 0.39
CA ALA A 97 -12.55 -0.85 -0.46
C ALA A 97 -13.06 -2.23 -0.02
N THR A 98 -12.14 -3.17 0.26
CA THR A 98 -12.48 -4.52 0.74
C THR A 98 -13.21 -4.45 2.08
N MET A 99 -12.72 -3.66 3.04
CA MET A 99 -13.37 -3.47 4.33
C MET A 99 -14.79 -2.92 4.21
N LEU A 100 -14.98 -1.87 3.40
CA LEU A 100 -16.28 -1.27 3.17
C LEU A 100 -17.24 -2.31 2.57
N THR A 101 -16.79 -3.03 1.54
CA THR A 101 -17.59 -4.04 0.85
C THR A 101 -18.02 -5.17 1.79
N LEU A 102 -17.10 -5.68 2.61
CA LEU A 102 -17.39 -6.72 3.60
C LEU A 102 -18.43 -6.24 4.61
N GLN A 103 -18.27 -5.03 5.16
CA GLN A 103 -19.18 -4.50 6.16
C GLN A 103 -20.58 -4.25 5.60
N VAL A 104 -20.67 -3.71 4.37
CA VAL A 104 -21.95 -3.53 3.67
C VAL A 104 -22.65 -4.88 3.47
N CYS A 105 -21.93 -5.90 3.01
CA CYS A 105 -22.50 -7.23 2.81
C CYS A 105 -22.98 -7.91 4.09
N ILE A 106 -22.25 -7.74 5.20
CA ILE A 106 -22.66 -8.24 6.51
C ILE A 106 -23.94 -7.54 6.96
N ASN A 107 -23.99 -6.20 6.86
CA ASN A 107 -25.15 -5.42 7.27
C ASN A 107 -26.40 -5.73 6.42
N ASP A 108 -26.21 -6.01 5.13
CA ASP A 108 -27.26 -6.44 4.21
C ASP A 108 -27.68 -7.91 4.40
N GLY A 109 -27.01 -8.67 5.28
CA GLY A 109 -27.26 -10.10 5.48
C GLY A 109 -26.86 -10.98 4.29
N LYS A 110 -26.06 -10.47 3.35
CA LYS A 110 -25.57 -11.20 2.16
C LYS A 110 -24.39 -12.11 2.49
N LEU A 111 -23.61 -11.78 3.52
CA LEU A 111 -22.48 -12.58 3.99
C LEU A 111 -22.61 -12.87 5.49
N SER A 112 -22.23 -14.07 5.90
CA SER A 112 -22.14 -14.40 7.33
C SER A 112 -20.83 -13.84 7.93
N PRO A 113 -20.85 -13.36 9.19
CA PRO A 113 -19.63 -12.95 9.88
C PRO A 113 -18.59 -14.08 9.99
N GLU A 114 -19.06 -15.34 10.05
CA GLU A 114 -18.22 -16.53 10.09
C GLU A 114 -17.42 -16.68 8.79
N GLU A 115 -18.05 -16.62 7.62
CA GLU A 115 -17.34 -16.72 6.33
C GLU A 115 -16.31 -15.61 6.13
N VAL A 116 -16.63 -14.40 6.61
CA VAL A 116 -15.69 -13.26 6.56
C VAL A 116 -14.48 -13.50 7.47
N ASP A 117 -14.69 -14.05 8.68
CA ASP A 117 -13.60 -14.43 9.57
C ASP A 117 -12.69 -15.51 8.93
N PHE A 118 -13.26 -16.49 8.23
CA PHE A 118 -12.46 -17.48 7.49
C PHE A 118 -11.59 -16.85 6.39
N LEU A 119 -12.12 -15.86 5.65
CA LEU A 119 -11.34 -15.13 4.64
C LEU A 119 -10.22 -14.29 5.29
N CYS A 120 -10.55 -13.53 6.34
CA CYS A 120 -9.64 -12.56 6.95
C CYS A 120 -8.53 -13.21 7.79
N ALA A 121 -8.88 -14.20 8.62
CA ALA A 121 -7.93 -14.85 9.51
C ALA A 121 -7.03 -15.87 8.79
N SER A 122 -7.45 -16.41 7.63
CA SER A 122 -6.75 -17.49 6.93
C SER A 122 -6.35 -18.62 7.89
N LYS A 123 -7.36 -19.22 8.54
CA LYS A 123 -7.19 -20.22 9.61
C LYS A 123 -6.28 -21.38 9.20
N ILE A 124 -5.60 -21.96 10.19
CA ILE A 124 -4.68 -23.09 10.02
C ILE A 124 -5.17 -24.22 10.93
N ALA A 125 -5.35 -25.42 10.38
CA ALA A 125 -5.64 -26.61 11.15
C ALA A 125 -4.38 -27.07 11.90
N THR A 126 -4.52 -27.37 13.19
CA THR A 126 -3.42 -27.83 14.05
C THR A 126 -2.98 -29.26 13.72
N ASP A 127 -3.94 -30.13 13.40
CA ASP A 127 -3.71 -31.48 12.88
C ASP A 127 -4.43 -31.65 11.54
N PRO A 128 -3.76 -31.37 10.41
CA PRO A 128 -4.36 -31.43 9.09
C PRO A 128 -4.47 -32.86 8.55
N GLY A 129 -3.96 -33.86 9.25
CA GLY A 129 -3.88 -35.23 8.76
C GLY A 129 -3.01 -35.39 7.51
N ASN A 130 -3.16 -36.53 6.83
CA ASN A 130 -2.35 -36.88 5.66
C ASN A 130 -2.80 -36.09 4.41
N ILE A 131 -1.84 -35.47 3.72
CA ILE A 131 -2.03 -34.73 2.47
C ILE A 131 -2.31 -35.65 1.26
N GLY A 132 -1.88 -36.91 1.30
CA GLY A 132 -2.12 -37.88 0.24
C GLY A 132 -1.45 -37.51 -1.09
N PRO A 133 -2.11 -37.74 -2.26
CA PRO A 133 -1.51 -37.51 -3.58
C PRO A 133 -1.20 -36.04 -3.85
N LEU A 134 -1.82 -35.11 -3.12
CA LEU A 134 -1.60 -33.67 -3.25
C LEU A 134 -0.16 -33.25 -2.91
N GLN A 135 0.58 -34.07 -2.16
CA GLN A 135 2.00 -33.83 -1.83
C GLN A 135 2.88 -33.61 -3.07
N GLU A 136 2.52 -34.17 -4.21
CA GLU A 136 3.35 -34.10 -5.43
C GLU A 136 3.46 -32.68 -6.00
N TRP A 137 2.48 -31.82 -5.75
CA TRP A 137 2.40 -30.47 -6.32
C TRP A 137 2.05 -29.38 -5.30
N MET A 138 1.31 -29.71 -4.23
CA MET A 138 0.88 -28.74 -3.23
C MET A 138 1.98 -28.51 -2.18
N PRO A 139 2.36 -27.25 -1.89
CA PRO A 139 3.25 -26.95 -0.78
C PRO A 139 2.65 -27.39 0.57
N GLU A 140 3.47 -28.01 1.43
CA GLU A 140 3.05 -28.49 2.76
C GLU A 140 2.40 -27.39 3.63
N SER A 141 2.73 -26.12 3.39
CA SER A 141 2.18 -24.97 4.11
C SER A 141 0.75 -24.58 3.71
N VAL A 142 0.25 -25.09 2.58
CA VAL A 142 -1.10 -24.82 2.07
C VAL A 142 -2.12 -25.80 2.63
N TRP A 143 -1.75 -27.08 2.77
CA TRP A 143 -2.66 -28.13 3.22
C TRP A 143 -3.35 -27.86 4.57
N PRO A 144 -2.64 -27.38 5.61
CA PRO A 144 -3.28 -26.99 6.87
C PRO A 144 -4.36 -25.91 6.73
N LYS A 145 -4.21 -25.01 5.73
CA LYS A 145 -5.21 -23.96 5.46
C LYS A 145 -6.43 -24.54 4.77
N VAL A 146 -6.22 -25.43 3.80
CA VAL A 146 -7.31 -26.15 3.11
C VAL A 146 -8.14 -26.94 4.12
N LYS A 147 -7.49 -27.70 5.01
CA LYS A 147 -8.17 -28.46 6.06
C LYS A 147 -8.89 -27.59 7.06
N ALA A 148 -8.38 -26.40 7.36
CA ALA A 148 -9.10 -25.45 8.20
C ALA A 148 -10.46 -25.04 7.59
N LEU A 149 -10.55 -24.93 6.26
CA LEU A 149 -11.79 -24.52 5.59
C LEU A 149 -12.95 -25.50 5.81
N GLU A 150 -12.67 -26.78 6.09
CA GLU A 150 -13.70 -27.80 6.36
C GLU A 150 -14.58 -27.47 7.58
N GLY A 151 -14.18 -26.50 8.42
CA GLY A 151 -15.03 -25.94 9.46
C GLY A 151 -16.29 -25.25 8.92
N LEU A 152 -16.28 -24.77 7.68
CA LEU A 152 -17.46 -24.22 7.01
C LEU A 152 -18.27 -25.33 6.36
N LYS A 153 -19.60 -25.28 6.54
CA LYS A 153 -20.54 -26.30 6.04
C LYS A 153 -20.37 -26.62 4.54
N LYS A 154 -20.05 -25.62 3.71
CA LYS A 154 -19.88 -25.79 2.27
C LYS A 154 -18.56 -26.43 1.85
N PHE A 155 -17.58 -26.50 2.76
CA PHE A 155 -16.25 -27.04 2.48
C PHE A 155 -15.94 -28.33 3.27
N GLN A 156 -16.90 -28.92 3.98
CA GLN A 156 -16.66 -30.06 4.90
C GLN A 156 -15.90 -31.24 4.28
N SER A 157 -16.08 -31.51 2.98
CA SER A 157 -15.42 -32.59 2.24
C SER A 157 -14.32 -32.10 1.28
N LEU A 158 -13.84 -30.86 1.45
CA LEU A 158 -12.89 -30.25 0.51
C LEU A 158 -11.60 -31.05 0.41
N GLY A 159 -10.98 -31.42 1.53
CA GLY A 159 -9.74 -32.19 1.53
C GLY A 159 -9.89 -33.55 0.84
N ASP A 160 -10.96 -34.28 1.17
CA ASP A 160 -11.24 -35.60 0.59
C ASP A 160 -11.50 -35.52 -0.92
N THR A 161 -12.24 -34.49 -1.37
CA THR A 161 -12.53 -34.25 -2.79
C THR A 161 -11.25 -33.90 -3.55
N MET A 162 -10.41 -33.05 -2.98
CA MET A 162 -9.12 -32.69 -3.58
C MET A 162 -8.20 -33.91 -3.72
N GLN A 163 -8.14 -34.78 -2.72
CA GLN A 163 -7.35 -36.01 -2.82
C GLN A 163 -7.89 -36.97 -3.90
N SER A 164 -9.21 -37.03 -4.06
CA SER A 164 -9.88 -37.87 -5.05
C SER A 164 -9.67 -37.35 -6.48
N GLU A 165 -9.68 -36.03 -6.66
CA GLU A 165 -9.61 -35.31 -7.95
C GLU A 165 -8.29 -34.52 -8.10
N SER A 166 -7.17 -35.09 -7.63
CA SER A 166 -5.87 -34.39 -7.51
C SER A 166 -5.39 -33.71 -8.80
N ASP A 167 -5.57 -34.35 -9.95
CA ASP A 167 -5.10 -33.85 -11.25
C ASP A 167 -5.80 -32.54 -11.65
N ASP A 168 -7.12 -32.45 -11.47
CA ASP A 168 -7.88 -31.25 -11.83
C ASP A 168 -7.53 -30.07 -10.90
N TRP A 169 -7.32 -30.34 -9.61
CA TRP A 169 -6.85 -29.34 -8.65
C TRP A 169 -5.42 -28.89 -8.90
N SER A 170 -4.54 -29.78 -9.35
CA SER A 170 -3.18 -29.43 -9.78
C SER A 170 -3.22 -28.48 -10.98
N VAL A 171 -4.04 -28.77 -11.99
CA VAL A 171 -4.22 -27.90 -13.17
C VAL A 171 -4.77 -26.53 -12.77
N TRP A 172 -5.72 -26.47 -11.84
CA TRP A 172 -6.23 -25.20 -11.31
C TRP A 172 -5.16 -24.44 -10.52
N PHE A 173 -4.40 -25.12 -9.67
CA PHE A 173 -3.36 -24.52 -8.83
C PHE A 173 -2.21 -23.94 -9.66
N ASP A 174 -1.80 -24.62 -10.73
CA ASP A 174 -0.71 -24.19 -11.62
C ASP A 174 -1.14 -23.16 -12.67
N ASN A 175 -2.43 -22.86 -12.77
CA ASN A 175 -2.94 -21.85 -13.69
C ASN A 175 -2.36 -20.46 -13.33
N PRO A 176 -1.92 -19.64 -14.30
CA PRO A 176 -1.47 -18.27 -14.02
C PRO A 176 -2.60 -17.34 -13.54
N GLU A 177 -3.85 -17.61 -13.93
CA GLU A 177 -5.05 -16.82 -13.59
C GLU A 177 -6.17 -17.72 -13.00
N PRO A 178 -5.91 -18.41 -11.87
CA PRO A 178 -6.84 -19.36 -11.25
C PRO A 178 -8.17 -18.70 -10.84
N GLU A 179 -8.16 -17.38 -10.58
CA GLU A 179 -9.37 -16.62 -10.24
C GLU A 179 -10.36 -16.49 -11.41
N LYS A 180 -9.91 -16.71 -12.64
CA LYS A 180 -10.76 -16.76 -13.86
C LYS A 180 -11.04 -18.20 -14.32
N ALA A 181 -10.27 -19.17 -13.83
CA ALA A 181 -10.43 -20.57 -14.18
C ALA A 181 -11.66 -21.16 -13.49
N LYS A 182 -12.24 -22.20 -14.11
CA LYS A 182 -13.33 -22.96 -13.48
C LYS A 182 -12.76 -23.78 -12.32
N LEU A 183 -13.49 -23.83 -11.21
CA LEU A 183 -13.14 -24.70 -10.11
C LEU A 183 -13.39 -26.17 -10.48
N PRO A 184 -12.56 -27.10 -9.99
CA PRO A 184 -12.80 -28.53 -10.18
C PRO A 184 -14.12 -29.02 -9.58
N GLY A 185 -14.68 -30.06 -10.19
CA GLY A 185 -15.85 -30.79 -9.68
C GLY A 185 -17.11 -29.96 -9.47
N ASP A 186 -17.84 -30.27 -8.40
CA ASP A 186 -19.13 -29.63 -8.08
C ASP A 186 -18.97 -28.21 -7.50
N TYR A 187 -17.76 -27.81 -7.11
CA TYR A 187 -17.48 -26.49 -6.53
C TYR A 187 -17.72 -25.33 -7.49
N GLU A 188 -17.60 -25.57 -8.80
CA GLU A 188 -17.94 -24.55 -9.80
C GLU A 188 -19.43 -24.15 -9.73
N LYS A 189 -20.33 -25.07 -9.38
CA LYS A 189 -21.77 -24.77 -9.33
C LYS A 189 -22.26 -24.46 -7.92
N SER A 190 -21.63 -25.02 -6.91
CA SER A 190 -22.10 -24.94 -5.52
C SER A 190 -21.62 -23.68 -4.79
N LEU A 191 -20.49 -23.10 -5.20
CA LEU A 191 -19.87 -21.98 -4.50
C LEU A 191 -20.24 -20.62 -5.07
N SER A 192 -20.53 -19.68 -4.17
CA SER A 192 -20.67 -18.26 -4.50
C SER A 192 -19.31 -17.62 -4.84
N THR A 193 -19.31 -16.48 -5.53
CA THR A 193 -18.08 -15.74 -5.84
C THR A 193 -17.24 -15.43 -4.60
N PHE A 194 -17.89 -15.15 -3.46
CA PHE A 194 -17.19 -14.89 -2.20
C PHE A 194 -16.56 -16.16 -1.62
N GLU A 195 -17.25 -17.29 -1.66
CA GLU A 195 -16.70 -18.58 -1.21
C GLU A 195 -15.49 -19.01 -2.05
N ARG A 196 -15.48 -18.70 -3.35
CA ARG A 196 -14.31 -18.91 -4.21
C ARG A 196 -13.10 -18.08 -3.77
N LEU A 197 -13.32 -16.85 -3.27
CA LEU A 197 -12.24 -16.03 -2.69
C LEU A 197 -11.62 -16.68 -1.45
N ILE A 198 -12.40 -17.40 -0.64
CA ILE A 198 -11.90 -18.12 0.55
C ILE A 198 -10.94 -19.24 0.13
N ILE A 199 -11.29 -20.03 -0.88
CA ILE A 199 -10.41 -21.06 -1.45
C ILE A 199 -9.15 -20.41 -2.02
N LEU A 200 -9.31 -19.36 -2.82
CA LEU A 200 -8.19 -18.64 -3.43
C LEU A 200 -7.23 -18.08 -2.36
N ARG A 201 -7.76 -17.59 -1.24
CA ARG A 201 -6.97 -17.07 -0.12
C ARG A 201 -6.10 -18.12 0.55
N ALA A 202 -6.59 -19.35 0.64
CA ALA A 202 -5.88 -20.48 1.22
C ALA A 202 -4.78 -21.00 0.27
N MET A 203 -5.10 -21.16 -1.02
CA MET A 203 -4.25 -21.86 -1.99
C MET A 203 -3.36 -20.93 -2.83
N ARG A 204 -3.91 -19.83 -3.36
CA ARG A 204 -3.25 -18.89 -4.29
C ARG A 204 -3.39 -17.44 -3.80
N PRO A 205 -2.76 -17.10 -2.65
CA PRO A 205 -2.88 -15.77 -2.06
C PRO A 205 -2.32 -14.65 -2.95
N ASP A 206 -1.43 -14.98 -3.88
CA ASP A 206 -0.90 -14.04 -4.88
C ASP A 206 -1.97 -13.49 -5.83
N ARG A 207 -3.08 -14.20 -6.05
CA ARG A 207 -4.16 -13.75 -6.95
C ARG A 207 -5.33 -13.10 -6.23
N CYS A 208 -5.31 -13.08 -4.90
CA CYS A 208 -6.40 -12.56 -4.10
C CYS A 208 -6.67 -11.07 -4.30
N THR A 209 -5.65 -10.23 -4.45
CA THR A 209 -5.86 -8.79 -4.69
C THR A 209 -6.61 -8.54 -6.00
N SER A 210 -6.26 -9.27 -7.06
CA SER A 210 -6.94 -9.20 -8.36
C SER A 210 -8.38 -9.69 -8.26
N ALA A 211 -8.60 -10.81 -7.58
CA ALA A 211 -9.93 -11.38 -7.39
C ALA A 211 -10.83 -10.51 -6.51
N LEU A 212 -10.28 -9.91 -5.44
CA LEU A 212 -10.98 -8.92 -4.61
C LEU A 212 -11.38 -7.69 -5.42
N ALA A 213 -10.47 -7.16 -6.25
CA ALA A 213 -10.77 -6.02 -7.10
C ALA A 213 -11.91 -6.32 -8.09
N SER A 214 -11.91 -7.51 -8.71
CA SER A 214 -13.00 -7.95 -9.59
C SER A 214 -14.31 -8.10 -8.82
N TRP A 215 -14.28 -8.75 -7.66
CA TRP A 215 -15.46 -8.98 -6.83
C TRP A 215 -16.10 -7.66 -6.37
N ILE A 216 -15.28 -6.70 -5.93
CA ILE A 216 -15.76 -5.35 -5.54
C ILE A 216 -16.31 -4.60 -6.75
N ARG A 217 -15.64 -4.68 -7.91
CA ARG A 217 -16.12 -4.05 -9.16
C ARG A 217 -17.50 -4.58 -9.55
N ASP A 218 -17.71 -5.89 -9.47
CA ASP A 218 -18.98 -6.51 -9.88
C ASP A 218 -20.11 -6.24 -8.87
N LEU A 219 -19.77 -6.11 -7.58
CA LEU A 219 -20.74 -5.94 -6.49
C LEU A 219 -21.09 -4.47 -6.20
N MET A 220 -20.08 -3.60 -6.08
CA MET A 220 -20.25 -2.18 -5.72
C MET A 220 -20.06 -1.23 -6.91
N GLY A 221 -19.46 -1.71 -8.00
CA GLY A 221 -19.20 -0.92 -9.20
C GLY A 221 -17.74 -0.46 -9.34
N LYS A 222 -17.39 -0.04 -10.57
CA LYS A 222 -16.02 0.33 -10.96
C LYS A 222 -15.40 1.48 -10.14
N HIS A 223 -16.22 2.40 -9.62
CA HIS A 223 -15.77 3.58 -8.86
C HIS A 223 -15.01 3.21 -7.57
N PHE A 224 -15.27 2.03 -7.01
CA PHE A 224 -14.63 1.55 -5.79
C PHE A 224 -13.23 0.96 -6.02
N VAL A 225 -12.84 0.76 -7.30
CA VAL A 225 -11.60 0.08 -7.68
C VAL A 225 -10.75 0.95 -8.61
N GLU A 226 -11.35 1.59 -9.60
CA GLU A 226 -10.65 2.36 -10.63
C GLU A 226 -10.46 3.81 -10.22
N GLN A 227 -9.24 4.33 -10.31
CA GLN A 227 -8.93 5.71 -9.95
C GLN A 227 -8.95 6.59 -11.20
N GLN A 228 -9.64 7.72 -11.13
CA GLN A 228 -9.50 8.78 -12.12
C GLN A 228 -8.23 9.59 -11.85
N PRO A 229 -7.55 10.12 -12.90
CA PRO A 229 -6.44 11.05 -12.71
C PRO A 229 -6.82 12.19 -11.76
N PHE A 230 -5.88 12.61 -10.91
CA PHE A 230 -6.13 13.71 -9.98
C PHE A 230 -6.37 15.01 -10.73
N ASP A 231 -7.52 15.65 -10.47
CA ASP A 231 -7.86 16.98 -10.97
C ASP A 231 -7.86 18.00 -9.82
N MET A 232 -7.00 19.00 -9.95
CA MET A 232 -6.87 20.08 -8.97
C MET A 232 -8.07 21.03 -9.01
N ALA A 233 -8.66 21.27 -10.18
CA ALA A 233 -9.81 22.16 -10.32
C ALA A 233 -11.07 21.55 -9.69
N GLU A 234 -11.30 20.25 -9.88
CA GLU A 234 -12.39 19.54 -9.22
C GLU A 234 -12.20 19.52 -7.70
N SER A 235 -10.99 19.20 -7.23
CA SER A 235 -10.67 19.18 -5.81
C SER A 235 -10.81 20.57 -5.17
N TYR A 236 -10.53 21.65 -5.91
CA TYR A 236 -10.69 23.02 -5.43
C TYR A 236 -12.13 23.37 -5.07
N LEU A 237 -13.12 22.83 -5.79
CA LEU A 237 -14.55 23.04 -5.47
C LEU A 237 -14.92 22.53 -4.08
N GLU A 238 -14.13 21.59 -3.57
CA GLU A 238 -14.32 21.00 -2.25
C GLU A 238 -13.53 21.74 -1.15
N THR A 239 -12.68 22.69 -1.52
CA THR A 239 -11.87 23.50 -0.58
C THR A 239 -12.64 24.72 -0.09
N SER A 240 -12.39 25.13 1.15
CA SER A 240 -12.96 26.32 1.76
C SER A 240 -11.88 27.08 2.54
N PRO A 241 -12.13 28.33 2.96
CA PRO A 241 -11.25 29.02 3.91
C PRO A 241 -11.03 28.22 5.20
N GLN A 242 -12.04 27.44 5.62
CA GLN A 242 -12.03 26.65 6.85
C GLN A 242 -11.42 25.25 6.69
N THR A 243 -11.25 24.78 5.45
CA THR A 243 -10.76 23.43 5.16
C THR A 243 -9.47 23.52 4.34
N PRO A 244 -8.29 23.51 4.99
CA PRO A 244 -7.02 23.54 4.27
C PRO A 244 -6.85 22.26 3.43
N THR A 245 -6.00 22.34 2.41
CA THR A 245 -5.61 21.17 1.62
C THR A 245 -4.25 20.68 2.06
N PHE A 246 -4.15 19.40 2.37
CA PHE A 246 -2.92 18.73 2.78
C PHE A 246 -2.48 17.76 1.68
N PHE A 247 -1.39 18.09 1.01
CA PHE A 247 -0.75 17.22 0.03
C PHE A 247 0.27 16.31 0.71
N VAL A 248 0.07 15.00 0.53
CA VAL A 248 1.07 14.01 0.87
C VAL A 248 2.13 14.02 -0.22
N LEU A 249 3.37 14.28 0.18
CA LEU A 249 4.51 14.25 -0.72
C LEU A 249 5.02 12.82 -0.89
N PHE A 250 5.21 12.44 -2.14
CA PHE A 250 5.87 11.19 -2.52
C PHE A 250 7.11 11.53 -3.33
N PRO A 251 8.14 10.67 -3.32
CA PRO A 251 9.35 10.90 -4.10
C PRO A 251 9.03 11.16 -5.57
N GLY A 252 9.44 12.34 -6.08
CA GLY A 252 9.25 12.73 -7.47
C GLY A 252 7.86 13.28 -7.82
N VAL A 253 7.00 13.56 -6.83
CA VAL A 253 5.71 14.25 -7.04
C VAL A 253 5.67 15.53 -6.20
N ASP A 254 5.57 16.67 -6.88
CA ASP A 254 5.41 18.00 -6.25
C ASP A 254 4.06 18.62 -6.64
N PRO A 255 3.16 18.91 -5.69
CA PRO A 255 1.85 19.53 -5.99
C PRO A 255 1.93 21.01 -6.40
N THR A 256 3.08 21.66 -6.26
CA THR A 256 3.23 23.12 -6.44
C THR A 256 2.78 23.61 -7.80
N LEU A 257 3.19 22.93 -8.87
CA LEU A 257 2.83 23.33 -10.23
C LEU A 257 1.32 23.19 -10.49
N LEU A 258 0.64 22.25 -9.83
CA LEU A 258 -0.81 22.09 -9.92
C LEU A 258 -1.54 23.26 -9.25
N VAL A 259 -1.08 23.66 -8.06
CA VAL A 259 -1.65 24.81 -7.33
C VAL A 259 -1.39 26.11 -8.07
N GLU A 260 -0.17 26.33 -8.57
CA GLU A 260 0.17 27.53 -9.35
C GLU A 260 -0.59 27.61 -10.68
N GLY A 261 -0.77 26.46 -11.36
CA GLY A 261 -1.56 26.37 -12.58
C GLY A 261 -3.01 26.79 -12.36
N LEU A 262 -3.65 26.23 -11.32
CA LEU A 262 -5.01 26.61 -10.94
C LEU A 262 -5.07 28.08 -10.47
N GLY A 263 -4.07 28.54 -9.73
CA GLY A 263 -3.97 29.91 -9.26
C GLY A 263 -3.98 30.90 -10.43
N LYS A 264 -3.23 30.62 -11.50
CA LYS A 264 -3.25 31.43 -12.73
C LYS A 264 -4.64 31.50 -13.37
N GLU A 265 -5.36 30.38 -13.42
CA GLU A 265 -6.74 30.35 -13.95
C GLU A 265 -7.71 31.19 -13.09
N LYS A 266 -7.52 31.18 -11.77
CA LYS A 266 -8.34 31.92 -10.80
C LYS A 266 -7.86 33.35 -10.52
N GLY A 267 -6.78 33.81 -11.16
CA GLY A 267 -6.19 35.13 -10.90
C GLY A 267 -5.45 35.27 -9.56
N MET A 268 -5.16 34.14 -8.90
CA MET A 268 -4.40 34.05 -7.65
C MET A 268 -2.93 33.78 -7.98
N THR A 269 -2.13 34.84 -8.12
CA THR A 269 -0.72 34.70 -8.53
C THR A 269 0.24 35.48 -7.64
N SER A 270 1.51 35.09 -7.69
CA SER A 270 2.59 35.76 -6.96
C SER A 270 2.77 37.21 -7.41
N GLU A 271 2.58 37.48 -8.71
CA GLU A 271 2.68 38.82 -9.29
C GLU A 271 1.54 39.74 -8.83
N ALA A 272 0.34 39.18 -8.66
CA ALA A 272 -0.82 39.89 -8.12
C ALA A 272 -0.73 40.09 -6.59
N GLY A 273 0.26 39.48 -5.92
CA GLY A 273 0.42 39.50 -4.47
C GLY A 273 -0.64 38.70 -3.71
N SER A 274 -1.44 37.90 -4.42
CA SER A 274 -2.54 37.08 -3.89
C SER A 274 -2.17 35.60 -3.74
N PHE A 275 -0.98 35.18 -4.18
CA PHE A 275 -0.42 33.85 -3.89
C PHE A 275 0.99 33.95 -3.29
N ARG A 276 1.31 33.08 -2.33
CA ARG A 276 2.64 32.99 -1.72
C ARG A 276 3.01 31.54 -1.45
N ASN A 277 4.07 31.07 -2.10
CA ASN A 277 4.68 29.77 -1.85
C ASN A 277 5.88 29.91 -0.90
N ILE A 278 5.90 29.14 0.19
CA ILE A 278 6.93 29.17 1.24
C ILE A 278 7.41 27.75 1.48
N SER A 279 8.67 27.48 1.16
CA SER A 279 9.34 26.24 1.55
C SER A 279 9.76 26.33 3.02
N MET A 280 9.17 25.48 3.87
CA MET A 280 9.43 25.54 5.29
C MET A 280 10.85 25.05 5.63
N GLY A 281 11.50 25.80 6.51
CA GLY A 281 12.84 25.56 7.01
C GLY A 281 13.15 26.55 8.15
N GLN A 282 14.34 26.44 8.72
CA GLN A 282 14.74 27.28 9.84
C GLN A 282 14.66 28.78 9.50
N GLY A 283 13.88 29.54 10.27
CA GLY A 283 13.72 30.99 10.11
C GLY A 283 12.54 31.42 9.22
N GLN A 284 11.78 30.49 8.64
CA GLN A 284 10.61 30.80 7.80
C GLN A 284 9.30 30.89 8.60
N GLU A 285 9.30 30.49 9.87
CA GLU A 285 8.11 30.34 10.72
C GLU A 285 7.32 31.65 10.83
N LYS A 286 7.98 32.74 11.22
CA LYS A 286 7.33 34.05 11.39
C LYS A 286 6.80 34.64 10.09
N LEU A 287 7.48 34.36 8.98
CA LEU A 287 7.02 34.80 7.65
C LEU A 287 5.74 34.05 7.27
N ALA A 288 5.72 32.73 7.47
CA ALA A 288 4.55 31.91 7.20
C ALA A 288 3.35 32.36 8.07
N GLU A 289 3.56 32.57 9.37
CA GLU A 289 2.53 33.08 10.29
C GLU A 289 1.94 34.41 9.80
N ALA A 290 2.78 35.39 9.48
CA ALA A 290 2.32 36.70 9.01
C ALA A 290 1.55 36.64 7.67
N VAL A 291 1.96 35.76 6.75
CA VAL A 291 1.28 35.57 5.46
C VAL A 291 -0.08 34.91 5.66
N VAL A 292 -0.17 33.90 6.52
CA VAL A 292 -1.45 33.23 6.85
C VAL A 292 -2.44 34.23 7.46
N GLU A 293 -2.00 35.06 8.42
CA GLU A 293 -2.85 36.11 9.01
C GLU A 293 -3.30 37.13 7.97
N GLN A 294 -2.36 37.60 7.13
CA GLN A 294 -2.64 38.60 6.10
C GLN A 294 -3.65 38.09 5.07
N PHE A 295 -3.46 36.88 4.54
CA PHE A 295 -4.33 36.30 3.54
C PHE A 295 -5.66 35.82 4.12
N GLY A 296 -5.68 35.42 5.39
CA GLY A 296 -6.91 35.18 6.12
C GLY A 296 -7.82 36.41 6.15
N MET A 297 -7.26 37.60 6.37
CA MET A 297 -8.03 38.85 6.40
C MET A 297 -8.38 39.40 5.01
N LYS A 298 -7.44 39.33 4.05
CA LYS A 298 -7.56 40.03 2.75
C LYS A 298 -7.98 39.12 1.59
N GLY A 299 -8.01 37.81 1.79
CA GLY A 299 -8.07 36.83 0.71
C GLY A 299 -6.69 36.58 0.11
N GLY A 300 -6.50 35.38 -0.43
CA GLY A 300 -5.24 34.94 -1.01
C GLY A 300 -4.89 33.50 -0.67
N TRP A 301 -3.91 32.97 -1.38
CA TRP A 301 -3.53 31.57 -1.34
C TRP A 301 -2.12 31.43 -0.78
N VAL A 302 -1.97 30.62 0.26
CA VAL A 302 -0.66 30.30 0.83
C VAL A 302 -0.35 28.83 0.62
N MET A 303 0.85 28.53 0.10
CA MET A 303 1.39 27.18 -0.01
C MET A 303 2.57 27.04 0.96
N LEU A 304 2.45 26.13 1.93
CA LEU A 304 3.46 25.82 2.93
C LEU A 304 4.06 24.45 2.61
N GLN A 305 5.28 24.43 2.07
CA GLN A 305 5.90 23.18 1.63
C GLN A 305 6.77 22.57 2.73
N ASN A 306 6.89 21.24 2.72
CA ASN A 306 7.83 20.49 3.57
C ASN A 306 7.60 20.70 5.09
N CYS A 307 6.34 20.83 5.52
CA CYS A 307 6.01 21.10 6.93
C CYS A 307 6.51 20.00 7.89
N HIS A 308 6.74 18.77 7.40
CA HIS A 308 7.31 17.66 8.18
C HIS A 308 8.73 17.95 8.71
N LEU A 309 9.46 18.89 8.10
CA LEU A 309 10.78 19.31 8.59
C LEU A 309 10.70 20.23 9.81
N MET A 310 9.50 20.75 10.14
CA MET A 310 9.28 21.77 11.17
C MET A 310 8.34 21.29 12.27
N GLU A 311 8.51 20.04 12.76
CA GLU A 311 7.59 19.36 13.69
C GLU A 311 7.13 20.22 14.88
N SER A 312 8.06 20.96 15.52
CA SER A 312 7.73 21.82 16.68
C SER A 312 6.88 23.05 16.34
N TRP A 313 6.92 23.51 15.09
CA TRP A 313 6.17 24.67 14.61
C TRP A 313 4.77 24.30 14.09
N VAL A 314 4.59 23.09 13.55
CA VAL A 314 3.29 22.69 12.98
C VAL A 314 2.14 22.80 13.99
N SER A 315 2.38 22.54 15.28
CA SER A 315 1.37 22.75 16.33
C SER A 315 1.01 24.23 16.57
N LYS A 316 1.90 25.17 16.22
CA LYS A 316 1.58 26.60 16.24
C LYS A 316 0.79 27.00 15.00
N LEU A 317 1.16 26.45 13.84
CA LEU A 317 0.40 26.63 12.60
C LEU A 317 -1.04 26.15 12.75
N GLU A 318 -1.24 24.98 13.34
CA GLU A 318 -2.55 24.42 13.69
C GLU A 318 -3.42 25.43 14.46
N ARG A 319 -2.91 25.94 15.59
CA ARG A 319 -3.62 26.96 16.40
C ARG A 319 -3.86 28.25 15.63
N LEU A 320 -2.91 28.65 14.80
CA LEU A 320 -3.06 29.85 13.98
C LEU A 320 -4.19 29.68 12.97
N LEU A 321 -4.26 28.53 12.29
CA LEU A 321 -5.32 28.23 11.34
C LEU A 321 -6.68 28.19 12.05
N GLU A 322 -6.79 27.56 13.22
CA GLU A 322 -8.05 27.56 13.99
C GLU A 322 -8.57 28.98 14.25
N VAL A 323 -7.69 29.94 14.60
CA VAL A 323 -8.07 31.34 14.82
C VAL A 323 -8.36 32.08 13.52
N VAL A 324 -7.51 31.92 12.50
CA VAL A 324 -7.62 32.69 11.24
C VAL A 324 -8.83 32.25 10.43
N GLN A 325 -9.19 30.97 10.50
CA GLN A 325 -10.32 30.41 9.77
C GLN A 325 -11.67 30.89 10.30
N GLU A 326 -11.74 31.30 11.57
CA GLU A 326 -12.90 31.97 12.15
C GLU A 326 -13.05 33.39 11.56
N GLY A 327 -13.78 33.51 10.46
CA GLY A 327 -14.01 34.78 9.76
C GLY A 327 -13.01 35.10 8.65
N ALA A 328 -12.30 34.09 8.16
CA ALA A 328 -11.44 34.24 6.98
C ALA A 328 -12.21 34.72 5.75
N HIS A 329 -11.54 35.49 4.90
CA HIS A 329 -12.04 35.92 3.60
C HIS A 329 -12.40 34.71 2.72
N GLU A 330 -13.46 34.82 1.90
CA GLU A 330 -13.99 33.70 1.09
C GLU A 330 -12.96 33.10 0.12
N ASP A 331 -12.06 33.93 -0.41
CA ASP A 331 -10.97 33.52 -1.30
C ASP A 331 -9.73 32.97 -0.59
N PHE A 332 -9.68 32.98 0.75
CA PHE A 332 -8.54 32.45 1.48
C PHE A 332 -8.41 30.94 1.25
N ARG A 333 -7.21 30.48 0.87
CA ARG A 333 -6.89 29.04 0.80
C ARG A 333 -5.51 28.78 1.38
N CYS A 334 -5.41 27.72 2.17
CA CYS A 334 -4.16 27.24 2.73
C CYS A 334 -3.86 25.83 2.19
N PHE A 335 -2.71 25.70 1.54
CA PHE A 335 -2.17 24.46 1.02
C PHE A 335 -0.93 24.08 1.84
N ILE A 336 -0.88 22.84 2.31
CA ILE A 336 0.19 22.32 3.16
C ILE A 336 0.76 21.10 2.47
N SER A 337 2.08 20.92 2.44
CA SER A 337 2.68 19.68 1.97
C SER A 337 3.64 19.05 2.97
N ALA A 338 3.60 17.72 3.07
CA ALA A 338 4.47 16.96 3.95
C ALA A 338 4.68 15.52 3.48
N GLU A 339 5.87 14.99 3.75
CA GLU A 339 6.17 13.58 3.55
C GLU A 339 5.63 12.75 4.72
N PRO A 340 5.07 11.55 4.45
CA PRO A 340 4.64 10.65 5.50
C PRO A 340 5.84 10.14 6.31
N PRO A 341 5.65 9.86 7.61
CA PRO A 341 6.72 9.32 8.43
C PRO A 341 7.10 7.91 7.95
N PRO A 342 8.34 7.44 8.21
CA PRO A 342 8.84 6.16 7.72
C PRO A 342 8.05 4.94 8.26
N MET A 343 7.34 5.11 9.38
CA MET A 343 6.49 4.08 9.97
C MET A 343 5.07 4.60 10.11
N ALA A 344 4.10 3.76 9.77
CA ALA A 344 2.70 4.14 9.71
C ALA A 344 2.09 4.58 11.06
N SER A 345 2.66 4.14 12.18
CA SER A 345 2.24 4.50 13.54
C SER A 345 2.95 5.73 14.11
N MET A 346 4.02 6.21 13.47
CA MET A 346 4.75 7.38 13.90
C MET A 346 3.97 8.65 13.53
N LYS A 347 3.98 9.64 14.42
CA LYS A 347 3.31 10.93 14.19
C LYS A 347 4.37 12.00 13.90
N ASN A 348 4.23 12.68 12.77
CA ASN A 348 5.03 13.88 12.42
C ASN A 348 4.16 15.12 12.19
N MET A 349 2.83 14.99 12.32
CA MET A 349 1.83 16.03 12.12
C MET A 349 0.81 15.98 13.27
N PRO A 350 0.28 17.14 13.73
CA PRO A 350 -0.81 17.19 14.70
C PRO A 350 -2.09 16.53 14.17
N GLU A 351 -2.79 15.80 15.04
CA GLU A 351 -4.04 15.09 14.68
C GLU A 351 -5.16 16.06 14.35
N SER A 352 -5.33 17.08 15.19
CA SER A 352 -5.89 18.40 14.90
C SER A 352 -5.97 18.83 13.45
N LEU A 353 -4.79 19.25 13.00
CA LEU A 353 -4.54 19.74 11.66
C LEU A 353 -4.93 18.71 10.60
N LEU A 354 -4.55 17.45 10.77
CA LEU A 354 -4.93 16.41 9.81
C LEU A 354 -6.45 16.27 9.77
N GLN A 355 -7.17 16.23 10.89
CA GLN A 355 -8.63 16.08 10.92
C GLN A 355 -9.38 17.20 10.19
N SER A 356 -8.88 18.44 10.23
CA SER A 356 -9.50 19.59 9.57
C SER A 356 -9.12 19.73 8.09
N CYS A 357 -8.06 19.08 7.63
CA CYS A 357 -7.62 19.15 6.24
C CYS A 357 -8.36 18.19 5.31
N MET A 358 -8.57 18.60 4.06
CA MET A 358 -8.74 17.67 2.94
C MET A 358 -7.37 17.08 2.59
N LYS A 359 -7.25 15.77 2.45
CA LYS A 359 -5.97 15.12 2.10
C LYS A 359 -5.95 14.74 0.64
N VAL A 360 -4.77 14.92 0.04
CA VAL A 360 -4.49 14.51 -1.33
C VAL A 360 -3.20 13.71 -1.35
N ALA A 361 -3.34 12.40 -1.59
CA ALA A 361 -2.26 11.45 -1.80
C ALA A 361 -2.19 11.09 -3.30
N ASN A 362 -1.52 11.95 -4.06
CA ASN A 362 -1.32 11.74 -5.49
C ASN A 362 -0.03 10.93 -5.74
N GLU A 363 -0.09 9.63 -5.50
CA GLU A 363 1.00 8.72 -5.87
C GLU A 363 1.03 8.52 -7.37
N ALA A 364 2.20 8.68 -7.98
CA ALA A 364 2.36 8.31 -9.37
C ALA A 364 2.25 6.78 -9.51
N PRO A 365 1.57 6.26 -10.54
CA PRO A 365 1.51 4.82 -10.78
C PRO A 365 2.92 4.21 -10.86
N ALA A 366 3.09 3.07 -10.21
CA ALA A 366 4.39 2.40 -10.07
C ALA A 366 4.71 1.43 -11.22
N ASP A 367 3.86 1.34 -12.24
CA ASP A 367 4.04 0.45 -13.37
C ASP A 367 5.13 0.97 -14.34
N ILE A 368 5.78 0.05 -15.05
CA ILE A 368 6.88 0.37 -15.97
C ILE A 368 6.46 1.30 -17.10
N LYS A 369 5.22 1.21 -17.58
CA LYS A 369 4.71 2.07 -18.66
C LYS A 369 4.62 3.51 -18.18
N SER A 370 3.98 3.73 -17.04
CA SER A 370 3.86 5.06 -16.43
C SER A 370 5.21 5.65 -16.05
N ASN A 371 6.12 4.83 -15.53
CA ASN A 371 7.49 5.26 -15.24
C ASN A 371 8.22 5.73 -16.51
N LEU A 372 8.06 5.01 -17.63
CA LEU A 372 8.70 5.34 -18.90
C LEU A 372 8.11 6.59 -19.55
N VAL A 373 6.78 6.73 -19.57
CA VAL A 373 6.09 7.93 -20.06
C VAL A 373 6.53 9.14 -19.25
N ARG A 374 6.57 9.02 -17.91
CA ARG A 374 7.01 10.10 -17.02
C ARG A 374 8.49 10.45 -17.22
N ALA A 375 9.36 9.45 -17.41
CA ALA A 375 10.77 9.67 -17.70
C ALA A 375 10.95 10.45 -19.01
N TRP A 376 10.24 10.05 -20.07
CA TRP A 376 10.29 10.70 -21.39
C TRP A 376 9.74 12.14 -21.38
N ALA A 377 8.68 12.38 -20.61
CA ALA A 377 8.04 13.70 -20.49
C ALA A 377 8.93 14.80 -19.89
N ASN A 378 10.11 14.46 -19.34
CA ASN A 378 11.09 15.45 -18.88
C ASN A 378 11.81 16.17 -20.03
N TYR A 379 11.66 15.67 -21.25
CA TYR A 379 12.35 16.17 -22.44
C TYR A 379 11.35 16.70 -23.46
N ASN A 380 11.87 17.44 -24.44
CA ASN A 380 11.12 17.93 -25.58
C ASN A 380 11.98 17.87 -26.85
N GLN A 381 11.38 18.19 -28.00
CA GLN A 381 12.09 18.23 -29.28
C GLN A 381 13.28 19.21 -29.26
N GLU A 382 13.16 20.36 -28.57
CA GLU A 382 14.22 21.37 -28.50
C GLU A 382 15.50 20.80 -27.85
N VAL A 383 15.38 20.01 -26.78
CA VAL A 383 16.51 19.35 -26.12
C VAL A 383 17.26 18.45 -27.09
N ILE A 384 16.53 17.69 -27.93
CA ILE A 384 17.12 16.80 -28.93
C ILE A 384 17.86 17.60 -30.01
N ASP A 385 17.24 18.67 -30.50
CA ASP A 385 17.77 19.51 -31.57
C ASP A 385 19.05 20.26 -31.15
N THR A 386 19.31 20.38 -29.84
CA THR A 386 20.57 20.98 -29.34
C THR A 386 21.81 20.10 -29.47
N CYS A 387 21.66 18.83 -29.86
CA CYS A 387 22.77 17.89 -30.05
C CYS A 387 23.25 17.86 -31.50
N THR A 388 24.56 17.71 -31.71
CA THR A 388 25.17 17.58 -33.04
C THR A 388 24.74 16.30 -33.79
N LYS A 389 24.30 15.28 -33.05
CA LYS A 389 23.86 13.97 -33.54
C LYS A 389 22.50 13.60 -32.91
N PRO A 390 21.41 14.24 -33.36
CA PRO A 390 20.11 14.15 -32.71
C PRO A 390 19.53 12.73 -32.76
N THR A 391 19.79 11.96 -33.81
CA THR A 391 19.29 10.59 -33.97
C THR A 391 19.90 9.64 -32.94
N GLU A 392 21.22 9.69 -32.78
CA GLU A 392 21.97 8.89 -31.83
C GLU A 392 21.61 9.29 -30.39
N PHE A 393 21.55 10.60 -30.12
CA PHE A 393 21.18 11.12 -28.82
C PHE A 393 19.76 10.72 -28.42
N LYS A 394 18.77 10.90 -29.29
CA LYS A 394 17.37 10.52 -29.03
C LYS A 394 17.22 9.03 -28.73
N THR A 395 17.91 8.18 -29.49
CA THR A 395 17.84 6.72 -29.31
C THR A 395 18.47 6.30 -27.98
N CYS A 396 19.66 6.83 -27.66
CA CYS A 396 20.32 6.59 -26.37
C CYS A 396 19.53 7.17 -25.19
N LEU A 397 18.89 8.33 -25.36
CA LEU A 397 18.06 8.98 -24.35
C LEU A 397 16.82 8.13 -24.02
N PHE A 398 16.18 7.55 -25.03
CA PHE A 398 15.08 6.63 -24.81
C PHE A 398 15.50 5.37 -24.04
N SER A 399 16.65 4.79 -24.39
CA SER A 399 17.25 3.67 -23.65
C SER A 399 17.60 4.04 -22.20
N LEU A 400 18.06 5.27 -21.96
CA LEU A 400 18.29 5.81 -20.62
C LEU A 400 16.99 5.96 -19.82
N CYS A 401 15.91 6.45 -20.45
CA CYS A 401 14.58 6.52 -19.83
C CYS A 401 14.06 5.12 -19.48
N TRP A 402 14.27 4.14 -20.36
CA TRP A 402 13.97 2.73 -20.07
C TRP A 402 14.78 2.21 -18.89
N PHE A 403 16.09 2.43 -18.87
CA PHE A 403 16.96 2.06 -17.75
C PHE A 403 16.45 2.65 -16.43
N HIS A 404 16.17 3.96 -16.39
CA HIS A 404 15.61 4.63 -15.21
C HIS A 404 14.29 4.00 -14.75
N SER A 405 13.41 3.69 -15.71
CA SER A 405 12.11 3.06 -15.45
C SER A 405 12.27 1.65 -14.87
N VAL A 406 13.25 0.88 -15.33
CA VAL A 406 13.59 -0.43 -14.76
C VAL A 406 14.15 -0.28 -13.34
N MET A 407 15.03 0.69 -13.10
CA MET A 407 15.60 0.94 -11.76
C MET A 407 14.51 1.28 -10.74
N LEU A 408 13.53 2.09 -11.14
CA LEU A 408 12.34 2.41 -10.34
C LEU A 408 11.41 1.21 -10.17
N GLY A 409 11.04 0.55 -11.27
CA GLY A 409 10.08 -0.55 -11.28
C GLY A 409 10.53 -1.76 -10.47
N ARG A 410 11.85 -2.04 -10.41
CA ARG A 410 12.40 -3.13 -9.58
C ARG A 410 12.16 -2.92 -8.08
N LYS A 411 12.01 -1.69 -7.58
CA LYS A 411 11.83 -1.40 -6.14
C LYS A 411 10.61 -2.11 -5.53
N ARG A 412 9.56 -2.36 -6.31
CA ARG A 412 8.32 -3.01 -5.82
C ARG A 412 8.50 -4.47 -5.43
N PHE A 413 9.51 -5.17 -5.96
CA PHE A 413 9.80 -6.57 -5.63
C PHE A 413 10.63 -6.73 -4.34
N GLY A 414 10.79 -5.66 -3.56
CA GLY A 414 11.56 -5.67 -2.32
C GLY A 414 12.98 -6.18 -2.55
N GLN A 415 13.41 -7.12 -1.71
CA GLN A 415 14.77 -7.68 -1.72
C GLN A 415 15.11 -8.49 -2.98
N GLN A 416 14.11 -8.99 -3.72
CA GLN A 416 14.36 -9.64 -5.02
C GLN A 416 14.64 -8.63 -6.14
N GLY A 417 14.13 -7.41 -5.99
CA GLY A 417 14.40 -6.30 -6.89
C GLY A 417 15.73 -5.62 -6.57
N TRP A 418 15.86 -5.15 -5.33
CA TRP A 418 17.05 -4.51 -4.76
C TRP A 418 17.25 -4.94 -3.33
N SER A 419 18.47 -5.24 -2.92
CA SER A 419 18.81 -5.61 -1.55
C SER A 419 18.46 -4.51 -0.55
N ARG A 420 18.49 -3.24 -0.98
CA ARG A 420 18.09 -2.06 -0.19
C ARG A 420 17.19 -1.12 -1.01
N GLN A 421 16.45 -0.27 -0.30
CA GLN A 421 15.67 0.79 -0.93
C GLN A 421 16.58 1.95 -1.33
N TYR A 422 16.94 2.01 -2.61
CA TYR A 422 17.72 3.12 -3.17
C TYR A 422 16.82 4.26 -3.66
N SER A 423 17.27 5.50 -3.53
CA SER A 423 16.51 6.69 -3.92
C SER A 423 16.93 7.22 -5.29
N PHE A 424 16.59 6.48 -6.35
CA PHE A 424 16.69 7.00 -7.72
C PHE A 424 15.64 8.08 -7.97
N ASN A 425 16.05 9.22 -8.51
CA ASN A 425 15.21 10.38 -8.76
C ASN A 425 15.36 10.91 -10.20
N THR A 426 14.48 11.84 -10.59
CA THR A 426 14.51 12.46 -11.93
C THR A 426 15.76 13.32 -12.16
N GLY A 427 16.37 13.85 -11.10
CA GLY A 427 17.66 14.55 -11.17
C GLY A 427 18.78 13.65 -11.69
N ASP A 428 18.84 12.39 -11.23
CA ASP A 428 19.81 11.40 -11.72
C ASP A 428 19.65 11.19 -13.24
N LEU A 429 18.40 11.02 -13.70
CA LEU A 429 18.05 10.88 -15.11
C LEU A 429 18.47 12.12 -15.93
N ASN A 430 18.16 13.33 -15.46
CA ASN A 430 18.49 14.57 -16.15
C ASN A 430 20.00 14.82 -16.23
N ILE A 431 20.75 14.55 -15.16
CA ILE A 431 22.22 14.67 -15.20
C ILE A 431 22.81 13.64 -16.17
N CYS A 432 22.34 12.40 -16.15
CA CYS A 432 22.76 11.38 -17.12
C CYS A 432 22.44 11.79 -18.56
N ALA A 433 21.29 12.40 -18.84
CA ALA A 433 20.95 12.91 -20.17
C ALA A 433 21.88 14.06 -20.62
N ASN A 434 22.24 14.96 -19.70
CA ASN A 434 23.19 16.03 -19.99
C ASN A 434 24.60 15.48 -20.30
N VAL A 435 25.05 14.49 -19.51
CA VAL A 435 26.32 13.80 -19.76
C VAL A 435 26.28 13.04 -21.09
N LEU A 436 25.18 12.34 -21.37
CA LEU A 436 24.96 11.63 -22.63
C LEU A 436 25.14 12.57 -23.82
N LYS A 437 24.46 13.73 -23.77
CA LYS A 437 24.57 14.75 -24.81
C LYS A 437 26.02 15.21 -25.00
N ALA A 438 26.68 15.60 -23.90
CA ALA A 438 28.06 16.10 -23.94
C ALA A 438 29.04 15.09 -24.54
N TYR A 439 28.88 13.80 -24.22
CA TYR A 439 29.73 12.73 -24.76
C TYR A 439 29.45 12.47 -26.24
N ILE A 440 28.18 12.48 -26.66
CA ILE A 440 27.82 12.31 -28.09
C ILE A 440 28.36 13.46 -28.95
N ASP A 441 28.32 14.69 -28.43
CA ASP A 441 28.86 15.87 -29.11
C ASP A 441 30.40 15.86 -29.19
N MET A 442 31.08 15.33 -28.17
CA MET A 442 32.54 15.36 -28.07
C MET A 442 33.23 14.28 -28.90
N PHE A 443 32.64 13.08 -29.01
CA PHE A 443 33.27 11.93 -29.64
C PHE A 443 32.69 11.62 -31.03
N GLY A 444 33.50 11.08 -31.94
CA GLY A 444 33.06 10.68 -33.28
C GLY A 444 32.06 9.51 -33.27
N LEU A 445 32.30 8.53 -32.41
CA LEU A 445 31.44 7.37 -32.16
C LEU A 445 30.93 7.42 -30.71
N VAL A 446 29.81 6.74 -30.42
CA VAL A 446 29.25 6.67 -29.07
C VAL A 446 30.20 5.88 -28.16
N PRO A 447 30.75 6.48 -27.08
CA PRO A 447 31.70 5.82 -26.19
C PRO A 447 30.96 4.95 -25.15
N TRP A 448 30.58 3.73 -25.55
CA TRP A 448 29.75 2.84 -24.73
C TRP A 448 30.35 2.49 -23.37
N ASP A 449 31.66 2.23 -23.29
CA ASP A 449 32.33 1.91 -22.02
C ASP A 449 32.28 3.07 -21.03
N ASP A 450 32.54 4.29 -21.49
CA ASP A 450 32.50 5.49 -20.66
C ASP A 450 31.08 5.78 -20.17
N LEU A 451 30.08 5.69 -21.05
CA LEU A 451 28.67 5.90 -20.67
C LEU A 451 28.21 4.86 -19.64
N ARG A 452 28.54 3.58 -19.85
CA ARG A 452 28.21 2.50 -18.90
C ARG A 452 28.89 2.73 -17.56
N TYR A 453 30.16 3.13 -17.56
CA TYR A 453 30.89 3.44 -16.33
C TYR A 453 30.30 4.64 -15.59
N ILE A 454 30.04 5.76 -16.29
CA ILE A 454 29.52 6.97 -15.65
C ILE A 454 28.11 6.73 -15.10
N PHE A 455 27.23 6.11 -15.88
CA PHE A 455 25.86 5.83 -15.42
C PHE A 455 25.84 4.80 -14.30
N GLY A 456 26.63 3.73 -14.43
CA GLY A 456 26.59 2.57 -13.56
C GLY A 456 27.42 2.68 -12.27
N GLU A 457 28.61 3.27 -12.33
CA GLU A 457 29.51 3.39 -11.16
C GLU A 457 29.39 4.75 -10.46
N ILE A 458 29.20 5.83 -11.21
CA ILE A 458 29.23 7.20 -10.66
C ILE A 458 27.82 7.69 -10.31
N MET A 459 26.93 7.72 -11.30
CA MET A 459 25.60 8.34 -11.16
C MET A 459 24.64 7.45 -10.36
N TYR A 460 24.13 6.38 -10.96
CA TYR A 460 23.25 5.44 -10.25
C TYR A 460 24.06 4.61 -9.24
N GLY A 461 25.30 4.25 -9.58
CA GLY A 461 26.21 3.53 -8.68
C GLY A 461 26.54 4.27 -7.39
N GLY A 462 26.51 5.61 -7.40
CA GLY A 462 26.69 6.44 -6.22
C GLY A 462 25.60 6.22 -5.16
N HIS A 463 24.38 5.87 -5.57
CA HIS A 463 23.29 5.50 -4.67
C HIS A 463 23.39 4.05 -4.18
N ILE A 464 23.97 3.17 -5.00
CA ILE A 464 23.98 1.73 -4.77
C ILE A 464 25.16 1.35 -3.88
N THR A 465 24.84 1.01 -2.63
CA THR A 465 25.84 0.60 -1.63
C THR A 465 26.18 -0.89 -1.70
N ASP A 466 25.29 -1.73 -2.24
CA ASP A 466 25.50 -3.18 -2.29
C ASP A 466 26.23 -3.60 -3.59
N PRO A 467 27.33 -4.37 -3.52
CA PRO A 467 28.07 -4.78 -4.72
C PRO A 467 27.28 -5.67 -5.69
N PHE A 468 26.34 -6.50 -5.23
CA PHE A 468 25.53 -7.36 -6.09
C PHE A 468 24.45 -6.54 -6.81
N ASP A 469 23.82 -5.60 -6.10
CA ASP A 469 22.91 -4.65 -6.72
C ASP A 469 23.65 -3.77 -7.74
N ARG A 470 24.88 -3.36 -7.45
CA ARG A 470 25.71 -2.59 -8.39
C ARG A 470 26.04 -3.40 -9.64
N ARG A 471 26.42 -4.66 -9.48
CA ARG A 471 26.60 -5.59 -10.61
C ARG A 471 25.33 -5.70 -11.45
N THR A 472 24.17 -5.74 -10.81
CA THR A 472 22.87 -5.81 -11.50
C THR A 472 22.63 -4.56 -12.34
N ALA A 473 22.82 -3.35 -11.78
CA ALA A 473 22.69 -2.10 -12.53
C ALA A 473 23.65 -2.02 -13.72
N ASN A 474 24.92 -2.40 -13.53
CA ASN A 474 25.92 -2.47 -14.60
C ASN A 474 25.57 -3.51 -15.68
N THR A 475 24.91 -4.60 -15.31
CA THR A 475 24.46 -5.62 -16.25
C THR A 475 23.36 -5.07 -17.15
N TYR A 476 22.39 -4.32 -16.61
CA TYR A 476 21.39 -3.63 -17.44
C TYR A 476 22.05 -2.67 -18.42
N LEU A 477 22.98 -1.84 -17.95
CA LEU A 477 23.68 -0.90 -18.83
C LEU A 477 24.47 -1.63 -19.93
N SER A 478 25.06 -2.79 -19.63
CA SER A 478 25.76 -3.60 -20.63
C SER A 478 24.83 -4.22 -21.68
N VAL A 479 23.60 -4.56 -21.29
CA VAL A 479 22.57 -5.08 -22.22
C VAL A 479 21.90 -3.95 -23.01
N LEU A 480 21.79 -2.74 -22.46
CA LEU A 480 21.04 -1.64 -23.07
C LEU A 480 21.91 -0.67 -23.89
N PHE A 481 23.18 -0.49 -23.54
CA PHE A 481 24.10 0.49 -24.13
C PHE A 481 25.19 -0.21 -24.95
N HIS A 482 24.84 -0.60 -26.17
CA HIS A 482 25.74 -1.13 -27.19
C HIS A 482 25.20 -0.84 -28.60
N ASP A 483 25.99 -1.13 -29.65
CA ASP A 483 25.67 -0.77 -31.05
C ASP A 483 24.32 -1.34 -31.55
N GLY A 484 23.82 -2.42 -30.95
CA GLY A 484 22.54 -3.02 -31.31
C GLY A 484 21.35 -2.09 -31.05
N LEU A 485 21.52 -1.07 -30.20
CA LEU A 485 20.48 -0.09 -29.89
C LEU A 485 19.98 0.66 -31.14
N PHE A 486 20.87 0.88 -32.12
CA PHE A 486 20.55 1.50 -33.41
C PHE A 486 19.91 0.53 -34.42
N SER A 487 19.79 -0.75 -34.07
CA SER A 487 19.24 -1.83 -34.92
C SER A 487 18.02 -2.49 -34.27
N GLU A 488 17.11 -1.68 -33.70
CA GLU A 488 15.87 -2.14 -33.03
C GLU A 488 16.11 -3.20 -31.93
N LEU A 489 17.07 -2.93 -31.05
CA LEU A 489 17.36 -3.75 -29.87
C LEU A 489 16.10 -4.08 -29.07
N GLU A 490 15.95 -5.33 -28.65
CA GLU A 490 14.91 -5.72 -27.72
C GLU A 490 15.24 -5.23 -26.30
N LEU A 491 14.62 -4.11 -25.88
CA LEU A 491 14.82 -3.49 -24.56
C LEU A 491 14.21 -4.32 -23.44
N ALA A 492 13.13 -5.04 -23.75
CA ALA A 492 12.47 -6.04 -22.91
C ALA A 492 11.79 -7.08 -23.81
N PRO A 493 11.40 -8.26 -23.28
CA PRO A 493 10.67 -9.25 -24.04
C PRO A 493 9.47 -8.64 -24.78
N LYS A 494 9.47 -8.75 -26.12
CA LYS A 494 8.48 -8.20 -27.05
C LYS A 494 8.38 -6.66 -27.07
N PHE A 495 9.38 -5.95 -26.56
CA PHE A 495 9.46 -4.49 -26.60
C PHE A 495 10.80 -4.04 -27.18
N LYS A 496 10.77 -3.53 -28.40
CA LYS A 496 11.96 -3.07 -29.13
C LYS A 496 12.21 -1.57 -28.97
N SER A 497 13.47 -1.18 -29.07
CA SER A 497 13.85 0.21 -29.23
C SER A 497 13.25 0.77 -30.52
N PRO A 498 12.70 2.00 -30.50
CA PRO A 498 12.26 2.68 -31.70
C PRO A 498 13.38 2.79 -32.73
N ASN A 499 13.01 2.70 -34.01
CA ASN A 499 13.96 2.88 -35.08
C ASN A 499 14.54 4.32 -35.04
N PRO A 500 15.88 4.48 -35.05
CA PRO A 500 16.51 5.80 -35.08
C PRO A 500 16.05 6.66 -36.27
N ASP A 501 15.77 6.03 -37.42
CA ASP A 501 15.39 6.70 -38.65
C ASP A 501 13.87 6.89 -38.74
N GLY A 502 13.41 8.13 -38.64
CA GLY A 502 12.06 8.54 -39.05
C GLY A 502 11.00 8.74 -37.95
N MET A 503 11.31 8.49 -36.66
CA MET A 503 10.35 8.72 -35.58
C MET A 503 10.50 10.11 -34.94
N MET A 504 9.43 10.92 -34.94
CA MET A 504 9.38 12.23 -34.26
C MET A 504 9.30 12.03 -32.74
N PHE A 505 9.70 13.03 -31.95
CA PHE A 505 9.69 12.96 -30.48
C PHE A 505 8.33 12.53 -29.91
N ASP A 506 7.24 13.13 -30.40
CA ASP A 506 5.89 12.85 -29.90
C ASP A 506 5.44 11.41 -30.20
N SER A 507 5.94 10.82 -31.30
CA SER A 507 5.58 9.45 -31.70
C SER A 507 6.10 8.42 -30.70
N TYR A 508 7.13 8.71 -29.89
CA TYR A 508 7.65 7.77 -28.89
C TYR A 508 6.60 7.43 -27.82
N ILE A 509 5.75 8.38 -27.42
CA ILE A 509 4.64 8.10 -26.50
C ILE A 509 3.66 7.11 -27.13
N GLU A 510 3.30 7.31 -28.40
CA GLU A 510 2.44 6.36 -29.11
C GLU A 510 3.08 4.97 -29.23
N HIS A 511 4.40 4.88 -29.41
CA HIS A 511 5.11 3.60 -29.40
C HIS A 511 5.03 2.92 -28.04
N ILE A 512 5.22 3.66 -26.94
CA ILE A 512 5.05 3.12 -25.60
C ILE A 512 3.62 2.60 -25.42
N GLU A 513 2.62 3.35 -25.89
CA GLU A 513 1.23 2.95 -25.72
C GLU A 513 0.81 1.72 -26.53
N LYS A 514 1.32 1.59 -27.77
CA LYS A 514 0.93 0.54 -28.70
C LYS A 514 1.82 -0.71 -28.61
N SER A 515 3.11 -0.53 -28.37
CA SER A 515 4.12 -1.59 -28.50
C SER A 515 4.52 -2.22 -27.16
N LEU A 516 4.36 -1.53 -26.03
CA LEU A 516 4.73 -2.08 -24.72
C LEU A 516 3.66 -3.09 -24.26
N PRO A 517 4.02 -4.38 -24.05
CA PRO A 517 3.06 -5.37 -23.60
C PRO A 517 2.66 -5.15 -22.13
N PRO A 518 1.56 -5.78 -21.66
CA PRO A 518 1.16 -5.76 -20.26
C PRO A 518 2.33 -6.10 -19.34
N GLU A 519 2.35 -5.43 -18.19
CA GLU A 519 3.49 -5.47 -17.33
C GLU A 519 3.77 -6.89 -16.81
N SER A 520 5.03 -7.31 -16.83
CA SER A 520 5.44 -8.60 -16.26
C SER A 520 6.87 -8.55 -15.71
N PRO A 521 7.21 -9.35 -14.68
CA PRO A 521 8.57 -9.39 -14.13
C PRO A 521 9.69 -9.58 -15.16
N PRO A 522 9.53 -10.39 -16.24
CA PRO A 522 10.53 -10.52 -17.29
C PRO A 522 10.90 -9.21 -18.00
N GLN A 523 9.99 -8.23 -18.11
CA GLN A 523 10.32 -6.92 -18.66
C GLN A 523 11.32 -6.15 -17.79
N LEU A 524 11.33 -6.45 -16.49
CA LEU A 524 12.29 -5.94 -15.52
C LEU A 524 13.46 -6.90 -15.33
N GLY A 525 13.66 -7.91 -16.20
CA GLY A 525 14.74 -8.90 -16.07
C GLY A 525 14.60 -9.82 -14.85
N LEU A 526 13.39 -9.99 -14.32
CA LEU A 526 13.08 -10.89 -13.21
C LEU A 526 12.38 -12.15 -13.71
N HIS A 527 12.50 -13.24 -12.94
CA HIS A 527 11.72 -14.45 -13.20
C HIS A 527 10.22 -14.19 -12.94
N PRO A 528 9.27 -14.78 -13.71
CA PRO A 528 7.83 -14.61 -13.49
C PRO A 528 7.39 -14.85 -12.03
N ASN A 529 7.98 -15.82 -11.35
CA ASN A 529 7.67 -16.13 -9.94
C ASN A 529 7.99 -14.99 -8.95
N ALA A 530 8.74 -13.96 -9.34
CA ALA A 530 8.99 -12.80 -8.48
C ALA A 530 7.69 -12.07 -8.11
N GLU A 531 6.71 -12.09 -9.02
CA GLU A 531 5.40 -11.50 -8.78
C GLU A 531 4.60 -12.23 -7.71
N ILE A 532 4.72 -13.56 -7.62
CA ILE A 532 3.99 -14.39 -6.64
C ILE A 532 4.29 -13.91 -5.23
N GLY A 533 5.57 -13.72 -4.90
CA GLY A 533 5.99 -13.26 -3.57
C GLY A 533 5.52 -11.83 -3.27
N TYR A 534 5.66 -10.92 -4.25
CA TYR A 534 5.20 -9.53 -4.14
C TYR A 534 3.68 -9.46 -3.86
N LEU A 535 2.87 -10.13 -4.69
CA LEU A 535 1.42 -10.12 -4.55
C LEU A 535 0.95 -10.85 -3.29
N THR A 536 1.59 -11.97 -2.92
CA THR A 536 1.29 -12.69 -1.68
C THR A 536 1.51 -11.80 -0.47
N ASN A 537 2.61 -11.07 -0.42
CA ASN A 537 2.89 -10.12 0.66
C ASN A 537 1.86 -8.97 0.68
N GLY A 538 1.46 -8.46 -0.49
CA GLY A 538 0.38 -7.48 -0.61
C GLY A 538 -0.93 -7.98 -0.01
N THR A 539 -1.35 -9.20 -0.35
CA THR A 539 -2.54 -9.86 0.21
C THR A 539 -2.43 -10.03 1.73
N ILE A 540 -1.28 -10.50 2.24
CA ILE A 540 -1.07 -10.66 3.69
C ILE A 540 -1.20 -9.31 4.40
N ASN A 541 -0.53 -8.27 3.92
CA ASN A 541 -0.58 -6.94 4.52
C ASN A 541 -2.00 -6.36 4.52
N LEU A 542 -2.74 -6.55 3.41
CA LEU A 542 -4.14 -6.16 3.30
C LEU A 542 -4.97 -6.81 4.41
N PHE A 543 -4.94 -8.14 4.56
CA PHE A 543 -5.76 -8.82 5.57
C PHE A 543 -5.31 -8.57 7.00
N VAL A 544 -4.01 -8.44 7.26
CA VAL A 544 -3.48 -8.03 8.57
C VAL A 544 -4.01 -6.63 8.94
N ALA A 545 -4.03 -5.69 8.00
CA ALA A 545 -4.61 -4.36 8.23
C ALA A 545 -6.11 -4.42 8.54
N ILE A 546 -6.88 -5.27 7.84
CA ILE A 546 -8.30 -5.49 8.13
C ILE A 546 -8.51 -6.03 9.54
N MET A 547 -7.74 -7.05 9.94
CA MET A 547 -7.83 -7.65 11.27
C MET A 547 -7.48 -6.65 12.38
N ASN A 548 -6.41 -5.87 12.19
CA ASN A 548 -6.00 -4.84 13.15
C ASN A 548 -7.05 -3.74 13.35
N ILE A 549 -7.81 -3.39 12.31
CA ILE A 549 -8.92 -2.43 12.45
C ILE A 549 -10.11 -3.05 13.15
N SER A 550 -10.48 -4.28 12.75
CA SER A 550 -11.68 -4.98 13.24
C SER A 550 -11.59 -5.31 14.74
N GLY A 551 -10.38 -5.57 15.26
CA GLY A 551 -10.13 -5.94 16.66
C GLY A 551 -10.19 -4.80 17.70
N GLY A 552 -10.99 -3.74 17.51
CA GLY A 552 -11.10 -2.68 18.54
C GLY A 552 -12.35 -1.83 18.52
N GLY A 553 -13.47 -2.34 18.01
CA GLY A 553 -14.75 -1.63 17.99
C GLY A 553 -15.90 -2.61 18.18
N GLY A 554 -16.04 -3.14 19.40
CA GLY A 554 -17.14 -4.03 19.76
C GLY A 554 -16.94 -4.48 21.20
N GLY A 555 -17.72 -3.90 22.11
CA GLY A 555 -17.75 -4.32 23.50
C GLY A 555 -18.20 -5.77 23.60
N ASP A 556 -17.30 -6.64 24.04
CA ASP A 556 -17.51 -7.48 25.22
C ASP A 556 -16.17 -8.07 25.61
N SER A 557 -15.84 -7.98 26.89
CA SER A 557 -14.63 -8.55 27.51
C SER A 557 -14.57 -10.10 27.49
N GLU A 558 -15.35 -10.76 26.64
CA GLU A 558 -15.38 -12.22 26.48
C GLU A 558 -15.36 -12.72 25.01
N GLY A 559 -15.27 -11.83 24.01
CA GLY A 559 -15.35 -12.21 22.59
C GLY A 559 -14.01 -12.47 21.90
N GLY A 560 -13.63 -13.74 21.72
CA GLY A 560 -12.70 -14.20 20.67
C GLY A 560 -11.19 -14.09 20.96
N GLY A 561 -10.68 -12.87 21.21
CA GLY A 561 -9.23 -12.64 21.36
C GLY A 561 -8.63 -13.31 22.59
N GLY A 562 -9.28 -13.21 23.75
CA GLY A 562 -8.82 -13.83 25.00
C GLY A 562 -8.77 -15.36 24.92
N ASN A 563 -9.68 -15.98 24.19
CA ASN A 563 -9.72 -17.44 24.03
C ASN A 563 -8.61 -17.95 23.09
N VAL A 564 -8.32 -17.20 22.01
CA VAL A 564 -7.20 -17.51 21.10
C VAL A 564 -5.85 -17.33 21.79
N VAL A 565 -5.67 -16.25 22.56
CA VAL A 565 -4.44 -16.02 23.34
C VAL A 565 -4.25 -17.15 24.35
N HIS A 566 -5.30 -17.52 25.09
CA HIS A 566 -5.23 -18.61 26.06
C HIS A 566 -4.93 -19.96 25.39
N SER A 567 -5.63 -20.33 24.31
CA SER A 567 -5.40 -21.60 23.62
C SER A 567 -3.98 -21.69 23.05
N THR A 568 -3.49 -20.61 22.46
CA THR A 568 -2.12 -20.53 21.91
C THR A 568 -1.08 -20.63 23.01
N MET A 569 -1.28 -19.91 24.12
CA MET A 569 -0.40 -19.97 25.28
C MET A 569 -0.33 -21.38 25.88
N THR A 570 -1.48 -22.07 26.00
CA THR A 570 -1.53 -23.45 26.49
C THR A 570 -0.75 -24.39 25.57
N ASP A 571 -1.00 -24.36 24.25
CA ASP A 571 -0.28 -25.20 23.27
C ASP A 571 1.24 -24.97 23.32
N LEU A 572 1.67 -23.70 23.32
CA LEU A 572 3.09 -23.34 23.38
C LEU A 572 3.74 -23.81 24.69
N THR A 573 3.04 -23.70 25.82
CA THR A 573 3.56 -24.08 27.13
C THR A 573 3.71 -25.60 27.26
N GLU A 574 2.73 -26.36 26.75
CA GLU A 574 2.75 -27.84 26.78
C GLU A 574 3.86 -28.43 25.90
N ARG A 575 4.19 -27.75 24.80
CA ARG A 575 5.17 -28.22 23.80
C ARG A 575 6.58 -27.67 23.99
N LEU A 576 6.78 -26.74 24.94
CA LEU A 576 8.07 -26.12 25.18
C LEU A 576 9.06 -27.14 25.79
N PRO A 577 10.23 -27.40 25.18
CA PRO A 577 11.18 -28.38 25.68
C PRO A 577 11.87 -27.89 26.96
N GLU A 578 12.37 -28.84 27.74
CA GLU A 578 13.17 -28.56 28.93
C GLU A 578 14.49 -27.88 28.57
N ASN A 579 15.03 -27.12 29.51
CA ASN A 579 16.33 -26.48 29.33
C ASN A 579 17.45 -27.53 29.28
N PHE A 580 18.44 -27.31 28.41
CA PHE A 580 19.65 -28.11 28.36
C PHE A 580 20.43 -28.03 29.68
N VAL A 581 20.73 -29.17 30.27
CA VAL A 581 21.50 -29.24 31.52
C VAL A 581 22.97 -28.98 31.24
N MET A 582 23.37 -27.71 31.31
CA MET A 582 24.73 -27.26 30.95
C MET A 582 25.83 -27.96 31.78
N VAL A 583 25.55 -28.38 33.00
CA VAL A 583 26.51 -29.14 33.84
C VAL A 583 26.87 -30.46 33.17
N ILE A 584 25.88 -31.22 32.72
CA ILE A 584 26.08 -32.52 32.04
C ILE A 584 26.80 -32.31 30.71
N ILE A 585 26.39 -31.28 29.94
CA ILE A 585 27.03 -30.94 28.66
C ILE A 585 28.51 -30.59 28.86
N ASN A 586 28.81 -29.80 29.89
CA ASN A 586 30.19 -29.44 30.22
C ASN A 586 31.05 -30.65 30.60
N GLU A 587 30.49 -31.60 31.35
CA GLU A 587 31.21 -32.84 31.70
C GLU A 587 31.46 -33.72 30.48
N ARG A 588 30.48 -33.87 29.58
CA ARG A 588 30.63 -34.61 28.32
C ARG A 588 31.59 -33.94 27.34
N ALA A 589 31.67 -32.60 27.36
CA ALA A 589 32.54 -31.84 26.48
C ALA A 589 34.04 -31.95 26.86
N LYS A 590 34.38 -32.08 28.15
CA LYS A 590 35.78 -32.15 28.64
C LYS A 590 36.68 -33.11 27.83
N PRO A 591 36.34 -34.41 27.68
CA PRO A 591 37.19 -35.35 26.92
C PRO A 591 37.21 -35.09 25.41
N LEU A 592 36.21 -34.38 24.87
CA LEU A 592 36.13 -34.05 23.45
C LEU A 592 36.94 -32.79 23.09
N LEU A 593 37.09 -31.86 24.04
CA LEU A 593 37.91 -30.65 23.89
C LEU A 593 39.42 -30.95 23.84
N GLU A 594 39.85 -32.07 24.42
CA GLU A 594 41.24 -32.56 24.34
C GLU A 594 41.61 -33.03 22.93
N LYS A 595 40.62 -33.33 22.08
CA LYS A 595 40.82 -33.69 20.67
C LYS A 595 40.81 -32.44 19.80
N LEU A 596 42.00 -32.03 19.32
CA LEU A 596 42.20 -30.77 18.59
C LEU A 596 41.26 -30.60 17.38
N GLU A 597 40.94 -31.68 16.67
CA GLU A 597 40.09 -31.67 15.47
C GLU A 597 38.60 -31.42 15.79
N LEU A 598 38.13 -31.83 16.97
CA LEU A 598 36.72 -31.71 17.38
C LEU A 598 36.46 -30.49 18.27
N SER A 599 37.52 -29.93 18.86
CA SER A 599 37.44 -28.82 19.82
C SER A 599 36.61 -27.62 19.33
N PRO A 600 36.78 -27.10 18.08
CA PRO A 600 35.97 -25.98 17.61
C PRO A 600 34.45 -26.28 17.56
N PHE A 601 34.07 -27.46 17.06
CA PHE A 601 32.67 -27.86 16.94
C PHE A 601 32.01 -28.05 18.32
N VAL A 602 32.74 -28.63 19.27
CA VAL A 602 32.27 -28.85 20.64
C VAL A 602 32.04 -27.52 21.37
N VAL A 603 32.92 -26.53 21.17
CA VAL A 603 32.75 -25.18 21.73
C VAL A 603 31.51 -24.50 21.16
N VAL A 604 31.31 -24.57 19.84
CA VAL A 604 30.12 -23.99 19.18
C VAL A 604 28.85 -24.68 19.67
N ALA A 605 28.78 -26.01 19.69
CA ALA A 605 27.60 -26.73 20.16
C ALA A 605 27.24 -26.37 21.62
N LYS A 606 28.24 -26.30 22.50
CA LYS A 606 28.04 -25.84 23.88
C LYS A 606 27.50 -24.42 23.95
N GLN A 607 28.00 -23.51 23.10
CA GLN A 607 27.56 -22.12 23.04
C GLN A 607 26.11 -22.02 22.54
N GLU A 608 25.75 -22.76 21.50
CA GLU A 608 24.39 -22.82 20.95
C GLU A 608 23.38 -23.36 21.98
N CYS A 609 23.71 -24.42 22.72
CA CYS A 609 22.86 -24.88 23.83
C CYS A 609 22.68 -23.80 24.91
N GLY A 610 23.73 -23.01 25.16
CA GLY A 610 23.67 -21.86 26.06
C GLY A 610 22.71 -20.78 25.56
N TYR A 611 22.79 -20.40 24.29
CA TYR A 611 21.88 -19.41 23.69
C TYR A 611 20.44 -19.91 23.62
N MET A 612 20.22 -21.17 23.24
CA MET A 612 18.89 -21.77 23.24
C MET A 612 18.27 -21.76 24.64
N ASN A 613 19.04 -22.05 25.68
CA ASN A 613 18.58 -21.95 27.06
C ASN A 613 18.12 -20.54 27.46
N VAL A 614 18.79 -19.49 26.98
CA VAL A 614 18.38 -18.10 27.24
C VAL A 614 17.00 -17.85 26.64
N LEU A 615 16.77 -18.27 25.38
CA LEU A 615 15.47 -18.16 24.72
C LEU A 615 14.39 -18.97 25.44
N LEU A 616 14.63 -20.26 25.70
CA LEU A 616 13.66 -21.15 26.37
C LEU A 616 13.26 -20.65 27.76
N THR A 617 14.22 -20.12 28.51
CA THR A 617 13.97 -19.56 29.84
C THR A 617 13.09 -18.31 29.76
N GLU A 618 13.36 -17.43 28.80
CA GLU A 618 12.57 -16.21 28.58
C GLU A 618 11.14 -16.55 28.13
N MET A 619 10.99 -17.47 27.18
CA MET A 619 9.69 -17.95 26.72
C MET A 619 8.87 -18.51 27.87
N ARG A 620 9.47 -19.41 28.68
CA ARG A 620 8.80 -19.99 29.84
C ARG A 620 8.39 -18.93 30.87
N ARG A 621 9.28 -17.99 31.20
CA ARG A 621 8.98 -16.91 32.15
C ARG A 621 7.81 -16.06 31.66
N SER A 622 7.87 -15.60 30.42
CA SER A 622 6.87 -14.69 29.85
C SER A 622 5.50 -15.36 29.65
N LEU A 623 5.44 -16.64 29.29
CA LEU A 623 4.19 -17.41 29.23
C LEU A 623 3.53 -17.55 30.62
N VAL A 624 4.31 -17.86 31.65
CA VAL A 624 3.81 -17.97 33.04
C VAL A 624 3.33 -16.61 33.57
N GLU A 625 4.04 -15.54 33.24
CA GLU A 625 3.66 -14.17 33.60
C GLU A 625 2.35 -13.75 32.92
N LEU A 626 2.19 -14.03 31.63
CA LEU A 626 0.96 -13.75 30.88
C LEU A 626 -0.22 -14.55 31.44
N ASP A 627 -0.05 -15.85 31.73
CA ASP A 627 -1.09 -16.68 32.34
C ASP A 627 -1.59 -16.09 33.68
N LYS A 628 -0.66 -15.68 34.53
CA LYS A 628 -0.99 -15.01 35.80
C LYS A 628 -1.66 -13.65 35.58
N GLY A 629 -1.24 -12.89 34.56
CA GLY A 629 -1.86 -11.62 34.17
C GLY A 629 -3.31 -11.80 33.72
N LEU A 630 -3.57 -12.78 32.85
CA LEU A 630 -4.92 -13.12 32.37
C LEU A 630 -5.83 -13.63 33.50
N LYS A 631 -5.27 -14.34 34.49
CA LYS A 631 -5.99 -14.77 35.70
C LYS A 631 -6.18 -13.66 36.74
N GLY A 632 -5.70 -12.45 36.49
CA GLY A 632 -5.77 -11.31 37.42
C GLY A 632 -4.88 -11.44 38.66
N GLN A 633 -3.91 -12.36 38.65
CA GLN A 633 -2.95 -12.56 39.74
C GLN A 633 -1.74 -11.62 39.65
N LEU A 634 -1.46 -11.12 38.45
CA LEU A 634 -0.48 -10.07 38.17
C LEU A 634 -1.18 -8.92 37.43
N ASN A 635 -0.69 -7.70 37.66
CA ASN A 635 -1.10 -6.57 36.83
C ASN A 635 -0.52 -6.74 35.44
N MET A 636 -1.33 -6.51 34.41
CA MET A 636 -0.90 -6.56 33.02
C MET A 636 0.19 -5.50 32.77
N SER A 637 1.34 -5.94 32.27
CA SER A 637 2.43 -5.04 31.87
C SER A 637 2.48 -4.87 30.35
N ASP A 638 3.09 -3.80 29.87
CA ASP A 638 3.29 -3.56 28.43
C ASP A 638 3.90 -4.77 27.71
N THR A 639 4.84 -5.48 28.35
CA THR A 639 5.45 -6.71 27.80
C THR A 639 4.48 -7.87 27.66
N MET A 640 3.46 -7.96 28.52
CA MET A 640 2.42 -8.98 28.44
C MET A 640 1.38 -8.59 27.38
N GLU A 641 1.04 -7.31 27.26
CA GLU A 641 0.14 -6.81 26.21
C GLU A 641 0.73 -7.02 24.82
N ASP A 642 2.01 -6.68 24.63
CA ASP A 642 2.74 -6.95 23.39
C ASP A 642 2.76 -8.44 23.03
N LEU A 643 2.91 -9.32 24.04
CA LEU A 643 2.90 -10.77 23.86
C LEU A 643 1.51 -11.29 23.45
N ALA A 644 0.47 -10.83 24.13
CA ALA A 644 -0.92 -11.19 23.82
C ALA A 644 -1.34 -10.71 22.43
N LEU A 645 -0.92 -9.50 22.04
CA LEU A 645 -1.14 -8.96 20.70
C LEU A 645 -0.47 -9.84 19.65
N ALA A 646 0.81 -10.20 19.85
CA ALA A 646 1.56 -11.06 18.96
C ALA A 646 0.88 -12.43 18.75
N PHE A 647 0.34 -13.03 19.82
CA PHE A 647 -0.41 -14.28 19.72
C PHE A 647 -1.71 -14.13 18.93
N THR A 648 -2.43 -13.02 19.15
CA THR A 648 -3.68 -12.73 18.43
C THR A 648 -3.47 -12.64 16.92
N ILE A 649 -2.34 -12.08 16.49
CA ILE A 649 -2.01 -11.91 15.05
C ILE A 649 -1.07 -13.01 14.50
N ASN A 650 -0.81 -14.08 15.27
CA ASN A 650 0.06 -15.20 14.88
C ASN A 650 1.49 -14.76 14.48
N GLU A 651 2.04 -13.77 15.19
CA GLU A 651 3.37 -13.21 14.96
C GLU A 651 4.36 -13.63 16.06
N TRP A 652 5.63 -13.80 15.70
CA TRP A 652 6.69 -14.05 16.68
C TRP A 652 6.90 -12.81 17.58
N PRO A 653 6.81 -12.94 18.92
CA PRO A 653 6.89 -11.79 19.84
C PRO A 653 8.21 -11.01 19.74
N GLY A 654 8.12 -9.68 19.79
CA GLY A 654 9.30 -8.80 19.78
C GLY A 654 9.80 -8.39 18.38
N ARG A 655 9.05 -8.68 17.31
CA ARG A 655 9.38 -8.23 15.95
C ARG A 655 9.25 -6.74 15.72
N ASN A 656 8.23 -6.12 16.31
CA ASN A 656 8.12 -4.68 16.33
C ASN A 656 9.33 -4.09 17.10
N PRO A 657 10.15 -3.20 16.51
CA PRO A 657 11.28 -2.58 17.21
C PRO A 657 10.90 -1.86 18.52
N PHE A 658 9.65 -1.43 18.65
CA PHE A 658 9.11 -0.80 19.85
C PHE A 658 8.49 -1.78 20.85
N SER A 659 8.27 -3.03 20.44
CA SER A 659 7.78 -4.06 21.35
C SER A 659 8.81 -4.27 22.47
N LYS A 660 8.30 -4.34 23.70
CA LYS A 660 9.11 -4.62 24.88
C LYS A 660 9.36 -6.12 25.06
N CYS A 661 8.64 -6.99 24.35
CA CYS A 661 8.98 -8.41 24.27
C CYS A 661 10.38 -8.65 23.68
N SER A 662 11.01 -9.71 24.15
CA SER A 662 12.44 -10.01 23.92
C SER A 662 12.68 -11.26 23.05
N TRP A 663 11.64 -12.03 22.71
CA TRP A 663 11.83 -13.32 22.03
C TRP A 663 12.60 -13.17 20.72
N GLN A 664 12.22 -12.21 19.86
CA GLN A 664 12.93 -11.93 18.62
C GLN A 664 14.40 -11.53 18.83
N LYS A 665 14.72 -10.80 19.91
CA LYS A 665 16.09 -10.37 20.25
C LYS A 665 16.98 -11.54 20.70
N LEU A 666 16.36 -12.59 21.24
CA LEU A 666 17.04 -13.79 21.74
C LEU A 666 17.04 -14.94 20.73
N SER A 667 16.21 -14.86 19.69
CA SER A 667 16.13 -15.85 18.61
C SER A 667 16.95 -15.44 17.39
N TRP A 668 17.12 -16.37 16.45
CA TRP A 668 17.68 -16.06 15.13
C TRP A 668 16.72 -15.17 14.30
N PRO A 669 17.25 -14.40 13.33
CA PRO A 669 16.42 -13.64 12.40
C PRO A 669 15.48 -14.57 11.61
N SER A 670 14.18 -14.30 11.65
CA SER A 670 13.15 -15.03 10.90
C SER A 670 11.92 -14.16 10.72
N MET A 671 11.22 -14.34 9.59
CA MET A 671 9.95 -13.68 9.27
C MET A 671 8.76 -14.66 9.24
N LYS A 672 8.95 -15.93 9.65
CA LYS A 672 7.90 -16.97 9.69
C LYS A 672 6.77 -16.62 10.68
N THR A 673 5.56 -17.17 10.56
CA THR A 673 4.54 -16.93 11.61
C THR A 673 4.96 -17.56 12.95
N LEU A 674 4.26 -17.20 14.04
CA LEU A 674 4.51 -17.77 15.37
C LEU A 674 4.57 -19.29 15.33
N ALA A 675 3.56 -19.93 14.73
CA ALA A 675 3.50 -21.38 14.61
C ALA A 675 4.72 -22.00 13.89
N PHE A 676 5.11 -21.46 12.73
CA PHE A 676 6.24 -22.00 11.97
C PHE A 676 7.59 -21.72 12.62
N GLN A 677 7.78 -20.54 13.24
CA GLN A 677 9.02 -20.21 13.93
C GLN A 677 9.17 -21.01 15.23
N PHE A 678 8.06 -21.30 15.91
CA PHE A 678 8.06 -22.21 17.06
C PHE A 678 8.44 -23.64 16.65
N MET A 679 7.89 -24.16 15.54
CA MET A 679 8.29 -25.46 14.99
C MET A 679 9.77 -25.53 14.63
N ASP A 680 10.32 -24.47 14.01
CA ASP A 680 11.76 -24.38 13.75
C ASP A 680 12.58 -24.39 15.04
N MET A 681 12.08 -23.74 16.09
CA MET A 681 12.73 -23.73 17.41
C MET A 681 12.77 -25.13 18.02
N LEU A 682 11.65 -25.86 17.97
CA LEU A 682 11.59 -27.26 18.43
C LEU A 682 12.59 -28.14 17.65
N ARG A 683 12.60 -28.04 16.31
CA ARG A 683 13.54 -28.81 15.47
C ARG A 683 15.00 -28.47 15.79
N ARG A 684 15.34 -27.20 16.02
CA ARG A 684 16.68 -26.79 16.46
C ARG A 684 17.02 -27.34 17.85
N GLY A 685 16.05 -27.39 18.76
CA GLY A 685 16.21 -28.03 20.06
C GLY A 685 16.54 -29.53 19.91
N GLU A 686 15.79 -30.25 19.07
CA GLU A 686 16.04 -31.66 18.76
C GLU A 686 17.40 -31.89 18.08
N GLU A 687 17.81 -30.99 17.18
CA GLU A 687 19.13 -31.04 16.53
C GLU A 687 20.28 -30.81 17.51
N LEU A 688 20.10 -29.96 18.53
CA LEU A 688 21.10 -29.73 19.59
C LEU A 688 21.14 -30.88 20.60
N GLU A 689 20.05 -31.63 20.74
CA GLU A 689 19.99 -32.81 21.61
C GLU A 689 20.67 -34.04 20.99
N LYS A 690 20.61 -34.18 19.65
CA LYS A 690 21.30 -35.22 18.87
C LYS A 690 22.81 -35.01 18.86
#